data_AF-A0A1H0E5U4-F1
#
_entry.id   AF-A0A1H0E5U4-F1
#
_cell.length_a   1.000
_cell.length_b   1.000
_cell.length_c   1.000
_cell.angle_alpha   90.00
_cell.angle_beta   90.00
_cell.angle_gamma   90.00
#
_symmetry.space_group_name_H-M   'P 1'
#
loop_
_entity.id
_entity.type
_entity.pdbx_description
1 polymer ?
#
loop_
_entity_poly.entity_id
_entity_poly.type
_entity_poly.pdbx_seq_one_letter_code
_entity_poly.pdbx_strand_id
1 'polypeptide(L)'
;MKRLLLAILTTLAIVTSVSGETQVDSLVMNRMYSFLKNNVDKLEGFSTNVYAKHLYQIHKRNATMMAVPSMYNFSYGERVYVCEEYDRFTFHNIAHYENKRQAYCTTIPRNRSAMSVLFMYLTPNFYHVTIYDDHVLSPFNKENRIYYRYKTVPLANHKVRLYFRPRLVRNTQLVRGKAIIDALTGRIEQVEMEGEFDMIRFQTLTMMGKEGAHALLPRICQTNISFKFGGNHVTSQFEAVFDCPITLADSVNVKGDRDLMDSIRPISLSPAELAVWDDYDRRNGLVEEPEPEVDSDTIQITQTWVKEEEPEPAPRRRRNYLKEIGWDLIGENLIHSLKTEGDKGYLKLSPILDPQYISYSQSKGLAYRIKLGAKYKISETSYINFNPYVGYNFKFREFYYKAPIHLYYNDKKDAGVELIFGNDNRIGSSVILDEIKQQYGEDLDLDGKNLELFDDNYIRLRHHIQATKRLRLETGLVFHNRKSLNAEEMRKYGKETQYFSLAPSLSVKWMPSSKAPMMSLDYERGVKVNHQYISYERWEADASYKQPLCRTQQLNLRFGGGLYTAKDNNFFMDFANFHDNNIPGGWDDDFTGNFQLLNSRLYNESKYYLRGNVSFETPLMAGYLVPIVGRYVERERVYVSSLSIDNTRLYSELGYGFTCRIFSMGIFTSFLNYQYQDMGCKFTFELFNRW
;
A
#
# COMPACT_ATOMS: atom_id res chain seq x y z
N MET A 1 -7.43 26.50 -68.81
CA MET A 1 -7.54 27.37 -67.61
C MET A 1 -8.73 27.03 -66.70
N LYS A 2 -9.99 27.05 -67.16
CA LYS A 2 -11.18 26.84 -66.28
C LYS A 2 -11.18 25.51 -65.48
N ARG A 3 -10.74 24.40 -66.07
CA ARG A 3 -10.67 23.08 -65.38
C ARG A 3 -9.58 23.01 -64.29
N LEU A 4 -8.48 23.74 -64.47
CA LEU A 4 -7.39 23.82 -63.49
C LEU A 4 -7.80 24.67 -62.28
N LEU A 5 -8.50 25.77 -62.54
CA LEU A 5 -9.02 26.66 -61.48
C LEU A 5 -10.08 25.95 -60.62
N LEU A 6 -10.93 25.13 -61.23
CA LEU A 6 -11.94 24.34 -60.54
C LEU A 6 -11.31 23.26 -59.64
N ALA A 7 -10.23 22.60 -60.10
CA ALA A 7 -9.49 21.63 -59.29
C ALA A 7 -8.74 22.28 -58.11
N ILE A 8 -8.20 23.49 -58.31
CA ILE A 8 -7.57 24.26 -57.22
C ILE A 8 -8.62 24.71 -56.20
N LEU A 9 -9.80 25.18 -56.64
CA LEU A 9 -10.89 25.56 -55.75
C LEU A 9 -11.47 24.37 -54.97
N THR A 10 -11.61 23.19 -55.58
CA THR A 10 -12.08 21.99 -54.87
C THR A 10 -11.04 21.47 -53.89
N THR A 11 -9.75 21.47 -54.25
CA THR A 11 -8.68 21.13 -53.29
C THR A 11 -8.59 22.14 -52.15
N LEU A 12 -8.69 23.45 -52.41
CA LEU A 12 -8.74 24.46 -51.35
C LEU A 12 -9.96 24.27 -50.44
N ALA A 13 -11.14 24.00 -51.00
CA ALA A 13 -12.35 23.75 -50.22
C ALA A 13 -12.21 22.52 -49.31
N ILE A 14 -11.62 21.42 -49.83
CA ILE A 14 -11.35 20.20 -49.06
C ILE A 14 -10.29 20.45 -47.97
N VAL A 15 -9.24 21.23 -48.24
CA VAL A 15 -8.24 21.59 -47.22
C VAL A 15 -8.85 22.49 -46.14
N THR A 16 -9.71 23.44 -46.51
CA THR A 16 -10.37 24.32 -45.53
C THR A 16 -11.39 23.60 -44.65
N SER A 17 -12.14 22.62 -45.20
CA SER A 17 -13.09 21.83 -44.41
C SER A 17 -12.37 20.90 -43.43
N VAL A 18 -11.30 20.22 -43.86
CA VAL A 18 -10.47 19.37 -42.99
C VAL A 18 -9.74 20.18 -41.92
N SER A 19 -9.27 21.39 -42.25
CA SER A 19 -8.68 22.32 -41.27
C SER A 19 -9.71 22.86 -40.27
N GLY A 20 -10.95 23.07 -40.69
CA GLY A 20 -12.05 23.51 -39.81
C GLY A 20 -12.46 22.43 -38.81
N GLU A 21 -12.62 21.17 -39.25
CA GLU A 21 -12.93 20.04 -38.37
C GLU A 21 -11.82 19.80 -37.33
N THR A 22 -10.56 19.80 -37.75
CA THR A 22 -9.41 19.62 -36.84
C THR A 22 -9.25 20.75 -35.82
N GLN A 23 -9.61 21.99 -36.17
CA GLN A 23 -9.60 23.13 -35.26
C GLN A 23 -10.73 23.05 -34.22
N VAL A 24 -11.93 22.64 -34.62
CA VAL A 24 -13.09 22.44 -33.72
C VAL A 24 -12.82 21.30 -32.73
N ASP A 25 -12.27 20.18 -33.20
CA ASP A 25 -11.88 19.05 -32.34
C ASP A 25 -10.84 19.46 -31.28
N SER A 26 -9.83 20.23 -31.70
CA SER A 26 -8.79 20.73 -30.79
C SER A 26 -9.33 21.70 -29.75
N LEU A 27 -10.30 22.55 -30.13
CA LEU A 27 -10.96 23.50 -29.24
C LEU A 27 -11.77 22.78 -28.15
N VAL A 28 -12.59 21.79 -28.54
CA VAL A 28 -13.42 21.01 -27.60
C VAL A 28 -12.54 20.27 -26.59
N MET A 29 -11.47 19.63 -27.06
CA MET A 29 -10.52 18.94 -26.18
C MET A 29 -9.84 19.90 -25.19
N ASN A 30 -9.41 21.09 -25.64
CA ASN A 30 -8.78 22.08 -24.76
C ASN A 30 -9.75 22.63 -23.70
N ARG A 31 -11.02 22.83 -24.05
CA ARG A 31 -12.07 23.23 -23.11
C ARG A 31 -12.31 22.15 -22.06
N MET A 32 -12.45 20.89 -22.50
CA MET A 32 -12.58 19.74 -21.60
C MET A 32 -11.40 19.65 -20.62
N TYR A 33 -10.17 19.75 -21.11
CA TYR A 33 -8.97 19.71 -20.26
C TYR A 33 -8.88 20.87 -19.26
N SER A 34 -9.47 22.03 -19.59
CA SER A 34 -9.44 23.21 -18.74
C SER A 34 -10.63 23.31 -17.79
N PHE A 35 -11.64 22.45 -17.95
CA PHE A 35 -12.90 22.53 -17.21
C PHE A 35 -12.72 22.50 -15.69
N LEU A 36 -11.89 21.56 -15.19
CA LEU A 36 -11.58 21.45 -13.77
C LEU A 36 -10.89 22.72 -13.24
N LYS A 37 -9.85 23.19 -13.94
CA LYS A 37 -9.09 24.38 -13.53
C LYS A 37 -9.99 25.62 -13.41
N ASN A 38 -11.01 25.72 -14.25
CA ASN A 38 -11.94 26.85 -14.27
C ASN A 38 -13.05 26.75 -13.21
N ASN A 39 -13.23 25.60 -12.56
CA ASN A 39 -14.34 25.35 -11.63
C ASN A 39 -13.90 24.77 -10.27
N VAL A 40 -12.58 24.66 -10.02
CA VAL A 40 -12.01 24.04 -8.81
C VAL A 40 -12.54 24.68 -7.53
N ASP A 41 -12.68 26.02 -7.52
CA ASP A 41 -13.09 26.78 -6.34
C ASP A 41 -14.51 26.43 -5.85
N LYS A 42 -15.31 25.76 -6.68
CA LYS A 42 -16.68 25.37 -6.33
C LYS A 42 -16.76 24.13 -5.44
N LEU A 43 -15.69 23.35 -5.33
CA LEU A 43 -15.68 22.06 -4.60
C LEU A 43 -15.19 22.16 -3.16
N GLU A 44 -14.43 23.19 -2.81
CA GLU A 44 -13.81 23.27 -1.49
C GLU A 44 -14.88 23.49 -0.41
N GLY A 45 -14.99 22.54 0.53
CA GLY A 45 -15.99 22.54 1.59
C GLY A 45 -17.40 22.12 1.13
N PHE A 46 -17.54 21.65 -0.11
CA PHE A 46 -18.82 21.17 -0.63
C PHE A 46 -19.20 19.83 0.01
N SER A 47 -20.42 19.73 0.56
CA SER A 47 -20.97 18.47 1.09
C SER A 47 -22.17 17.99 0.29
N THR A 48 -22.27 16.69 0.07
CA THR A 48 -23.43 16.04 -0.55
C THR A 48 -23.70 14.70 0.13
N ASN A 49 -24.98 14.33 0.18
CA ASN A 49 -25.38 12.99 0.60
C ASN A 49 -25.45 12.07 -0.61
N VAL A 50 -25.06 10.82 -0.40
CA VAL A 50 -24.95 9.80 -1.43
C VAL A 50 -25.59 8.52 -0.90
N TYR A 51 -26.52 7.99 -1.67
CA TYR A 51 -27.06 6.65 -1.44
C TYR A 51 -26.39 5.68 -2.41
N ALA A 52 -25.96 4.54 -1.91
CA ALA A 52 -25.44 3.47 -2.75
C ALA A 52 -26.03 2.11 -2.37
N LYS A 53 -26.26 1.28 -3.39
CA LYS A 53 -26.70 -0.09 -3.22
C LYS A 53 -25.84 -1.05 -4.04
N HIS A 54 -25.69 -2.26 -3.51
CA HIS A 54 -24.81 -3.27 -4.06
C HIS A 54 -25.49 -4.64 -4.02
N LEU A 55 -25.48 -5.32 -5.17
CA LEU A 55 -25.85 -6.72 -5.26
C LEU A 55 -24.59 -7.55 -5.55
N TYR A 56 -24.29 -8.54 -4.71
CA TYR A 56 -23.18 -9.47 -4.89
C TYR A 56 -23.71 -10.83 -5.29
N GLN A 57 -23.06 -11.48 -6.27
CA GLN A 57 -23.39 -12.82 -6.72
C GLN A 57 -22.13 -13.70 -6.84
N ILE A 58 -22.09 -14.78 -6.08
CA ILE A 58 -20.98 -15.74 -6.03
C ILE A 58 -21.32 -16.93 -6.92
N HIS A 59 -20.79 -16.92 -8.15
CA HIS A 59 -21.02 -18.02 -9.09
C HIS A 59 -20.16 -19.25 -8.76
N LYS A 60 -18.90 -19.03 -8.38
CA LYS A 60 -17.95 -20.11 -8.05
C LYS A 60 -17.07 -19.72 -6.87
N ARG A 61 -16.93 -20.64 -5.91
CA ARG A 61 -16.18 -20.49 -4.66
C ARG A 61 -15.33 -21.73 -4.38
N ASN A 62 -14.08 -21.54 -3.93
CA ASN A 62 -13.16 -22.59 -3.48
C ASN A 62 -12.28 -22.07 -2.32
N ALA A 63 -11.36 -22.91 -1.82
CA ALA A 63 -10.50 -22.58 -0.68
C ALA A 63 -9.61 -21.33 -0.89
N THR A 64 -9.24 -21.00 -2.13
CA THR A 64 -8.41 -19.82 -2.40
C THR A 64 -9.13 -18.50 -2.14
N MET A 65 -10.46 -18.50 -2.02
CA MET A 65 -11.21 -17.28 -1.68
C MET A 65 -10.92 -16.81 -0.25
N MET A 66 -10.51 -17.72 0.64
CA MET A 66 -10.10 -17.38 2.01
C MET A 66 -8.81 -16.57 2.02
N ALA A 67 -7.95 -16.71 1.02
CA ALA A 67 -6.70 -15.96 0.90
C ALA A 67 -6.91 -14.50 0.48
N VAL A 68 -8.14 -14.12 0.08
CA VAL A 68 -8.48 -12.76 -0.33
C VAL A 68 -9.05 -12.01 0.87
N PRO A 69 -8.34 -11.02 1.46
CA PRO A 69 -8.71 -10.41 2.74
C PRO A 69 -10.16 -9.89 2.83
N SER A 70 -10.62 -9.10 1.85
CA SER A 70 -11.98 -8.56 1.86
C SER A 70 -13.10 -9.54 1.46
N MET A 71 -12.77 -10.79 1.06
CA MET A 71 -13.75 -11.77 0.55
C MET A 71 -14.03 -12.91 1.53
N TYR A 72 -13.42 -12.90 2.71
CA TYR A 72 -13.59 -13.99 3.66
C TYR A 72 -15.03 -14.17 4.13
N ASN A 73 -15.78 -13.10 4.31
CA ASN A 73 -17.21 -13.21 4.66
C ASN A 73 -18.03 -13.91 3.55
N PHE A 74 -17.52 -13.97 2.33
CA PHE A 74 -18.11 -14.70 1.21
C PHE A 74 -17.57 -16.15 1.10
N SER A 75 -16.49 -16.49 1.81
CA SER A 75 -15.86 -17.81 1.77
C SER A 75 -16.74 -18.94 2.33
N TYR A 76 -17.78 -18.58 3.10
CA TYR A 76 -18.78 -19.48 3.64
C TYR A 76 -20.19 -18.84 3.56
N GLY A 77 -21.22 -19.64 3.78
CA GLY A 77 -22.62 -19.18 3.74
C GLY A 77 -23.17 -19.02 2.32
N GLU A 78 -24.13 -18.10 2.20
CA GLU A 78 -24.90 -17.79 0.99
C GLU A 78 -24.06 -17.37 -0.22
N ARG A 79 -24.75 -17.26 -1.36
CA ARG A 79 -24.15 -16.87 -2.64
C ARG A 79 -24.64 -15.54 -3.17
N VAL A 80 -25.68 -14.97 -2.59
CA VAL A 80 -26.21 -13.67 -3.02
C VAL A 80 -26.37 -12.79 -1.80
N TYR A 81 -25.90 -11.55 -1.89
CA TYR A 81 -25.95 -10.59 -0.80
C TYR A 81 -26.33 -9.21 -1.32
N VAL A 82 -27.07 -8.45 -0.50
CA VAL A 82 -27.46 -7.07 -0.77
C VAL A 82 -26.89 -6.19 0.34
N CYS A 83 -26.38 -5.03 -0.05
CA CYS A 83 -25.92 -3.99 0.85
C CYS A 83 -26.48 -2.63 0.41
N GLU A 84 -26.87 -1.82 1.38
CA GLU A 84 -27.33 -0.45 1.18
C GLU A 84 -26.59 0.45 2.15
N GLU A 85 -26.10 1.57 1.66
CA GLU A 85 -25.40 2.58 2.46
C GLU A 85 -25.88 3.99 2.11
N TYR A 86 -25.94 4.82 3.15
CA TYR A 86 -26.23 6.24 3.04
C TYR A 86 -25.13 7.03 3.72
N ASP A 87 -24.43 7.81 2.91
CA ASP A 87 -23.15 8.40 3.26
C ASP A 87 -23.17 9.91 3.00
N ARG A 88 -22.52 10.66 3.89
CA ARG A 88 -22.26 12.10 3.71
C ARG A 88 -20.82 12.31 3.27
N PHE A 89 -20.66 12.80 2.04
CA PHE A 89 -19.37 13.16 1.47
C PHE A 89 -19.09 14.64 1.71
N THR A 90 -17.89 14.97 2.19
CA THR A 90 -17.40 16.35 2.31
C THR A 90 -16.11 16.48 1.54
N PHE A 91 -16.13 17.29 0.47
CA PHE A 91 -15.02 17.44 -0.46
C PHE A 91 -14.11 18.59 -0.01
N HIS A 92 -12.82 18.29 0.16
CA HIS A 92 -11.78 19.30 0.29
C HIS A 92 -11.25 19.69 -1.09
N ASN A 93 -11.14 18.70 -1.98
CA ASN A 93 -10.92 18.89 -3.41
C ASN A 93 -11.51 17.69 -4.17
N ILE A 94 -11.41 17.70 -5.51
CA ILE A 94 -11.98 16.62 -6.34
C ILE A 94 -11.40 15.23 -6.05
N ALA A 95 -10.16 15.15 -5.54
CA ALA A 95 -9.46 13.90 -5.25
C ALA A 95 -9.44 13.55 -3.75
N HIS A 96 -9.71 14.50 -2.85
CA HIS A 96 -9.65 14.32 -1.40
C HIS A 96 -10.99 14.71 -0.80
N TYR A 97 -11.68 13.73 -0.25
CA TYR A 97 -12.95 13.89 0.43
C TYR A 97 -13.00 13.02 1.68
N GLU A 98 -13.82 13.44 2.63
CA GLU A 98 -14.19 12.67 3.80
C GLU A 98 -15.55 12.01 3.55
N ASN A 99 -15.63 10.70 3.77
CA ASN A 99 -16.89 9.96 3.79
C ASN A 99 -17.27 9.64 5.24
N LYS A 100 -18.45 10.11 5.68
CA LYS A 100 -19.09 9.70 6.92
C LYS A 100 -20.34 8.89 6.62
N ARG A 101 -20.30 7.60 6.95
CA ARG A 101 -21.45 6.70 6.85
C ARG A 101 -22.51 7.00 7.91
N GLN A 102 -23.74 7.23 7.48
CA GLN A 102 -24.87 7.60 8.33
C GLN A 102 -25.84 6.43 8.58
N ALA A 103 -26.13 5.66 7.53
CA ALA A 103 -26.98 4.46 7.62
C ALA A 103 -26.38 3.30 6.80
N TYR A 104 -26.53 2.07 7.29
CA TYR A 104 -26.05 0.87 6.60
C TYR A 104 -26.88 -0.36 6.91
N CYS A 105 -27.34 -1.02 5.87
CA CYS A 105 -28.09 -2.28 5.94
C CYS A 105 -27.42 -3.32 5.03
N THR A 106 -27.31 -4.56 5.49
CA THR A 106 -26.73 -5.64 4.69
C THR A 106 -27.31 -6.99 5.06
N THR A 107 -27.36 -7.92 4.10
CA THR A 107 -27.63 -9.33 4.35
C THR A 107 -26.37 -10.15 4.64
N ILE A 108 -25.19 -9.51 4.65
CA ILE A 108 -23.91 -10.15 5.00
C ILE A 108 -23.89 -10.43 6.51
N PRO A 109 -23.51 -11.65 6.95
CA PRO A 109 -23.50 -12.03 8.35
C PRO A 109 -22.74 -11.04 9.26
N ARG A 110 -23.30 -10.81 10.46
CA ARG A 110 -22.76 -9.91 11.50
C ARG A 110 -22.65 -8.43 11.07
N ASN A 111 -23.47 -7.98 10.10
CA ASN A 111 -23.43 -6.61 9.56
C ASN A 111 -22.02 -6.14 9.14
N ARG A 112 -21.21 -7.09 8.65
CA ARG A 112 -19.84 -6.80 8.22
C ARG A 112 -19.85 -6.14 6.83
N SER A 113 -18.86 -5.27 6.60
CA SER A 113 -18.55 -4.81 5.25
C SER A 113 -17.75 -5.91 4.53
N ALA A 114 -18.01 -6.13 3.25
CA ALA A 114 -17.19 -6.96 2.38
C ALA A 114 -16.88 -6.18 1.10
N MET A 115 -15.73 -6.47 0.48
CA MET A 115 -15.30 -5.81 -0.75
C MET A 115 -15.25 -4.27 -0.68
N SER A 116 -14.71 -3.71 0.41
CA SER A 116 -14.53 -2.25 0.54
C SER A 116 -13.69 -1.64 -0.60
N VAL A 117 -12.83 -2.44 -1.23
CA VAL A 117 -12.08 -2.08 -2.45
C VAL A 117 -13.01 -1.59 -3.57
N LEU A 118 -14.26 -2.07 -3.62
CA LEU A 118 -15.19 -1.72 -4.67
C LEU A 118 -15.83 -0.34 -4.48
N PHE A 119 -15.73 0.25 -3.28
CA PHE A 119 -16.30 1.57 -3.02
C PHE A 119 -15.63 2.68 -3.83
N MET A 120 -14.37 2.52 -4.26
CA MET A 120 -13.72 3.48 -5.16
C MET A 120 -14.47 3.65 -6.49
N TYR A 121 -15.22 2.62 -6.92
CA TYR A 121 -16.00 2.67 -8.17
C TYR A 121 -17.29 3.48 -8.07
N LEU A 122 -17.67 3.93 -6.86
CA LEU A 122 -18.85 4.79 -6.63
C LEU A 122 -18.60 6.23 -7.07
N THR A 123 -17.36 6.70 -6.92
CA THR A 123 -16.96 8.11 -7.05
C THR A 123 -15.88 8.32 -8.14
N PRO A 124 -16.12 7.94 -9.42
CA PRO A 124 -15.12 8.12 -10.47
C PRO A 124 -14.79 9.59 -10.68
N ASN A 125 -13.49 9.92 -10.66
CA ASN A 125 -13.01 11.27 -10.89
C ASN A 125 -12.50 11.47 -12.32
N PHE A 126 -13.39 11.88 -13.21
CA PHE A 126 -13.01 11.98 -14.63
C PHE A 126 -12.03 13.11 -14.94
N TYR A 127 -12.08 14.24 -14.24
CA TYR A 127 -11.23 15.39 -14.61
C TYR A 127 -9.83 15.35 -13.99
N HIS A 128 -9.64 14.59 -12.92
CA HIS A 128 -8.32 14.40 -12.30
C HIS A 128 -7.38 13.56 -13.19
N VAL A 129 -6.11 13.49 -12.79
CA VAL A 129 -5.10 12.66 -13.50
C VAL A 129 -5.49 11.18 -13.45
N THR A 130 -6.18 10.75 -12.40
CA THR A 130 -6.60 9.38 -12.16
C THR A 130 -8.10 9.33 -11.85
N ILE A 131 -8.79 8.31 -12.38
CA ILE A 131 -10.23 8.10 -12.19
C ILE A 131 -10.52 7.51 -10.81
N TYR A 132 -9.70 6.55 -10.39
CA TYR A 132 -9.82 5.84 -9.12
C TYR A 132 -8.47 5.90 -8.41
N ASP A 133 -8.42 6.49 -7.21
CA ASP A 133 -7.32 6.51 -6.23
C ASP A 133 -5.90 6.30 -6.78
N ASP A 134 -5.42 7.20 -7.65
CA ASP A 134 -4.06 7.16 -8.20
C ASP A 134 -3.68 5.92 -9.02
N HIS A 135 -4.67 5.27 -9.63
CA HIS A 135 -4.47 3.98 -10.29
C HIS A 135 -4.85 3.94 -11.77
N VAL A 136 -6.08 4.31 -12.09
CA VAL A 136 -6.57 4.29 -13.48
C VAL A 136 -6.40 5.66 -14.10
N LEU A 137 -5.52 5.81 -15.09
CA LEU A 137 -5.23 7.09 -15.72
C LEU A 137 -6.44 7.62 -16.49
N SER A 138 -6.89 8.83 -16.17
CA SER A 138 -8.06 9.43 -16.82
C SER A 138 -7.76 9.81 -18.27
N PRO A 139 -8.62 9.45 -19.25
CA PRO A 139 -8.51 9.92 -20.62
C PRO A 139 -8.90 11.40 -20.78
N PHE A 140 -9.50 12.03 -19.76
CA PHE A 140 -9.98 13.41 -19.84
C PHE A 140 -9.01 14.42 -19.21
N ASN A 141 -7.83 13.98 -18.80
CA ASN A 141 -6.76 14.85 -18.34
C ASN A 141 -5.72 15.08 -19.45
N LYS A 142 -5.24 16.32 -19.60
CA LYS A 142 -4.27 16.70 -20.65
C LYS A 142 -2.99 15.90 -20.57
N GLU A 143 -2.54 15.60 -19.36
CA GLU A 143 -1.30 14.89 -19.12
C GLU A 143 -1.34 13.45 -19.65
N ASN A 144 -2.48 12.79 -19.57
CA ASN A 144 -2.60 11.40 -20.02
C ASN A 144 -2.83 11.27 -21.53
N ARG A 145 -2.94 12.38 -22.27
CA ARG A 145 -3.21 12.39 -23.72
C ARG A 145 -2.25 11.49 -24.50
N ILE A 146 -1.00 11.35 -24.04
CA ILE A 146 0.02 10.53 -24.71
C ILE A 146 -0.35 9.03 -24.76
N TYR A 147 -1.13 8.54 -23.79
CA TYR A 147 -1.50 7.13 -23.65
C TYR A 147 -2.78 6.76 -24.41
N TYR A 148 -3.53 7.76 -24.90
CA TYR A 148 -4.85 7.58 -25.50
C TYR A 148 -4.89 8.04 -26.97
N ARG A 149 -5.78 7.41 -27.73
CA ARG A 149 -6.25 7.88 -29.04
C ARG A 149 -7.70 8.34 -28.89
N TYR A 150 -8.00 9.46 -29.54
CA TYR A 150 -9.31 10.10 -29.47
C TYR A 150 -9.94 10.17 -30.86
N LYS A 151 -11.26 10.03 -30.92
CA LYS A 151 -12.08 10.33 -32.09
C LYS A 151 -13.33 11.06 -31.64
N THR A 152 -13.58 12.24 -32.18
CA THR A 152 -14.74 13.07 -31.91
C THR A 152 -15.78 12.88 -33.01
N VAL A 153 -17.05 12.93 -32.63
CA VAL A 153 -18.19 12.93 -33.55
C VAL A 153 -19.18 13.99 -33.06
N PRO A 154 -19.49 15.04 -33.83
CA PRO A 154 -20.45 16.06 -33.43
C PRO A 154 -21.86 15.48 -33.32
N LEU A 155 -22.63 15.98 -32.37
CA LEU A 155 -24.04 15.66 -32.12
C LEU A 155 -24.87 16.95 -32.15
N ALA A 156 -26.20 16.81 -32.16
CA ALA A 156 -27.10 17.96 -32.02
C ALA A 156 -26.93 18.67 -30.66
N ASN A 157 -27.40 19.92 -30.58
CA ASN A 157 -27.44 20.73 -29.35
C ASN A 157 -26.07 20.99 -28.72
N HIS A 158 -25.06 21.32 -29.53
CA HIS A 158 -23.70 21.61 -29.09
C HIS A 158 -23.03 20.46 -28.31
N LYS A 159 -23.44 19.21 -28.56
CA LYS A 159 -22.83 18.04 -27.94
C LYS A 159 -21.81 17.40 -28.86
N VAL A 160 -20.77 16.81 -28.29
CA VAL A 160 -19.77 16.04 -29.02
C VAL A 160 -19.61 14.69 -28.33
N ARG A 161 -19.62 13.62 -29.12
CA ARG A 161 -19.27 12.28 -28.65
C ARG A 161 -17.78 12.07 -28.83
N LEU A 162 -17.07 11.88 -27.71
CA LEU A 162 -15.64 11.59 -27.68
C LEU A 162 -15.44 10.09 -27.44
N TYR A 163 -14.90 9.38 -28.42
CA TYR A 163 -14.39 8.02 -28.24
C TYR A 163 -12.93 8.06 -27.79
N PHE A 164 -12.58 7.29 -26.76
CA PHE A 164 -11.22 7.18 -26.25
C PHE A 164 -10.81 5.71 -26.11
N ARG A 165 -9.57 5.41 -26.47
CA ARG A 165 -8.98 4.07 -26.34
C ARG A 165 -7.47 4.12 -26.12
N PRO A 166 -6.86 3.10 -25.49
CA PRO A 166 -5.41 3.01 -25.36
C PRO A 166 -4.70 3.10 -26.73
N ARG A 167 -3.54 3.77 -26.77
CA ARG A 167 -2.82 4.07 -28.02
C ARG A 167 -2.08 2.88 -28.61
N LEU A 168 -1.48 2.03 -27.78
CA LEU A 168 -0.71 0.86 -28.23
C LEU A 168 -1.36 -0.44 -27.73
N VAL A 169 -1.06 -0.83 -26.50
CA VAL A 169 -1.53 -2.07 -25.87
C VAL A 169 -2.62 -1.74 -24.86
N ARG A 170 -3.54 -2.68 -24.64
CA ARG A 170 -4.50 -2.63 -23.53
C ARG A 170 -3.72 -2.86 -22.24
N ASN A 171 -3.69 -1.87 -21.36
CA ASN A 171 -3.08 -1.95 -20.03
C ASN A 171 -4.16 -1.78 -18.96
N THR A 172 -3.94 -2.35 -17.78
CA THR A 172 -4.88 -2.37 -16.66
C THR A 172 -5.10 -1.01 -15.98
N GLN A 173 -4.21 -0.05 -16.22
CA GLN A 173 -4.34 1.34 -15.78
C GLN A 173 -5.01 2.24 -16.83
N LEU A 174 -5.36 1.71 -18.00
CA LEU A 174 -6.02 2.46 -19.07
C LEU A 174 -7.44 1.95 -19.31
N VAL A 175 -8.33 2.87 -19.67
CA VAL A 175 -9.73 2.56 -19.96
C VAL A 175 -10.05 2.76 -21.44
N ARG A 176 -11.17 2.20 -21.90
CA ARG A 176 -11.73 2.53 -23.21
C ARG A 176 -13.21 2.80 -23.09
N GLY A 177 -13.72 3.61 -23.99
CA GLY A 177 -15.12 4.00 -23.91
C GLY A 177 -15.45 5.21 -24.76
N LYS A 178 -16.56 5.85 -24.37
CA LYS A 178 -17.07 7.05 -25.00
C LYS A 178 -17.63 8.00 -23.94
N ALA A 179 -17.52 9.29 -24.22
CA ALA A 179 -18.11 10.34 -23.40
C ALA A 179 -18.95 11.28 -24.26
N ILE A 180 -19.97 11.90 -23.65
CA ILE A 180 -20.73 13.00 -24.24
C ILE A 180 -20.27 14.27 -23.54
N ILE A 181 -19.82 15.24 -24.33
CA ILE A 181 -19.23 16.49 -23.86
C ILE A 181 -20.02 17.65 -24.45
N ASP A 182 -20.27 18.67 -23.65
CA ASP A 182 -20.74 19.97 -24.11
C ASP A 182 -19.59 20.72 -24.81
N ALA A 183 -19.74 20.98 -26.10
CA ALA A 183 -18.72 21.63 -26.93
C ALA A 183 -18.42 23.07 -26.52
N LEU A 184 -19.38 23.78 -25.91
CA LEU A 184 -19.23 25.18 -25.50
C LEU A 184 -18.43 25.28 -24.20
N THR A 185 -18.80 24.49 -23.19
CA THR A 185 -18.21 24.56 -21.85
C THR A 185 -17.04 23.61 -21.65
N GLY A 186 -16.99 22.49 -22.38
CA GLY A 186 -16.07 21.38 -22.12
C GLY A 186 -16.53 20.44 -21.01
N ARG A 187 -17.73 20.63 -20.45
CA ARG A 187 -18.28 19.76 -19.40
C ARG A 187 -18.61 18.38 -19.96
N ILE A 188 -18.16 17.35 -19.27
CA ILE A 188 -18.57 15.96 -19.48
C ILE A 188 -19.99 15.79 -18.92
N GLU A 189 -20.93 15.32 -19.74
CA GLU A 189 -22.30 15.04 -19.31
C GLU A 189 -22.50 13.57 -18.95
N GLN A 190 -21.89 12.68 -19.73
CA GLN A 190 -22.04 11.24 -19.60
C GLN A 190 -20.75 10.55 -19.99
N VAL A 191 -20.39 9.49 -19.27
CA VAL A 191 -19.27 8.61 -19.58
C VAL A 191 -19.76 7.17 -19.56
N GLU A 192 -19.40 6.43 -20.60
CA GLU A 192 -19.51 4.97 -20.63
C GLU A 192 -18.11 4.43 -20.88
N MET A 193 -17.58 3.67 -19.92
CA MET A 193 -16.23 3.16 -19.98
C MET A 193 -16.13 1.73 -19.45
N GLU A 194 -15.10 1.04 -19.90
CA GLU A 194 -14.72 -0.25 -19.35
C GLU A 194 -13.22 -0.33 -19.14
N GLY A 195 -12.84 -1.09 -18.12
CA GLY A 195 -11.47 -1.27 -17.69
C GLY A 195 -11.27 -2.58 -16.96
N GLU A 196 -10.03 -2.83 -16.59
CA GLU A 196 -9.68 -3.96 -15.74
C GLU A 196 -8.58 -3.51 -14.80
N PHE A 197 -8.85 -3.43 -13.51
CA PHE A 197 -7.90 -2.99 -12.51
C PHE A 197 -7.95 -3.93 -11.31
N ASP A 198 -6.78 -4.31 -10.76
CA ASP A 198 -6.70 -5.21 -9.58
C ASP A 198 -7.61 -6.46 -9.62
N MET A 199 -7.53 -7.23 -10.71
CA MET A 199 -8.35 -8.45 -10.97
C MET A 199 -9.87 -8.21 -11.09
N ILE A 200 -10.30 -6.95 -11.05
CA ILE A 200 -11.67 -6.50 -11.24
C ILE A 200 -11.84 -5.99 -12.67
N ARG A 201 -12.72 -6.63 -13.43
CA ARG A 201 -13.25 -6.05 -14.67
C ARG A 201 -14.46 -5.22 -14.32
N PHE A 202 -14.48 -3.99 -14.79
CA PHE A 202 -15.58 -3.06 -14.53
C PHE A 202 -16.09 -2.45 -15.83
N GLN A 203 -17.39 -2.21 -15.86
CA GLN A 203 -18.08 -1.41 -16.87
C GLN A 203 -18.90 -0.36 -16.13
N THR A 204 -18.57 0.90 -16.35
CA THR A 204 -19.14 2.03 -15.62
C THR A 204 -19.89 2.94 -16.58
N LEU A 205 -21.13 3.23 -16.21
CA LEU A 205 -21.97 4.25 -16.82
C LEU A 205 -22.20 5.35 -15.78
N THR A 206 -21.76 6.56 -16.08
CA THR A 206 -21.89 7.70 -15.17
C THR A 206 -22.57 8.86 -15.87
N MET A 207 -23.56 9.45 -15.21
CA MET A 207 -24.15 10.74 -15.57
C MET A 207 -23.63 11.79 -14.62
N MET A 208 -23.09 12.89 -15.16
CA MET A 208 -22.53 13.98 -14.37
C MET A 208 -23.61 14.97 -13.94
N GLY A 209 -23.37 15.68 -12.84
CA GLY A 209 -24.21 16.82 -12.46
C GLY A 209 -24.13 17.96 -13.48
N LYS A 210 -25.08 18.90 -13.38
CA LYS A 210 -25.24 19.97 -14.36
C LYS A 210 -24.67 21.32 -13.92
N GLU A 211 -24.76 21.63 -12.62
CA GLU A 211 -24.55 22.99 -12.11
C GLU A 211 -23.61 23.01 -10.90
N GLY A 212 -23.00 24.18 -10.64
CA GLY A 212 -22.19 24.42 -9.45
C GLY A 212 -21.05 23.40 -9.26
N ALA A 213 -20.88 22.95 -8.02
CA ALA A 213 -19.95 21.89 -7.64
C ALA A 213 -20.33 20.53 -8.25
N HIS A 214 -21.65 20.24 -8.37
CA HIS A 214 -22.15 18.99 -8.93
C HIS A 214 -21.73 18.79 -10.40
N ALA A 215 -21.42 19.85 -11.15
CA ALA A 215 -20.89 19.74 -12.51
C ALA A 215 -19.55 18.97 -12.59
N LEU A 216 -18.83 18.86 -11.47
CA LEU A 216 -17.58 18.13 -11.33
C LEU A 216 -17.77 16.72 -10.73
N LEU A 217 -18.97 16.41 -10.25
CA LEU A 217 -19.27 15.15 -9.56
C LEU A 217 -20.27 14.30 -10.36
N PRO A 218 -20.23 12.97 -10.19
CA PRO A 218 -21.31 12.10 -10.62
C PRO A 218 -22.64 12.52 -9.99
N ARG A 219 -23.74 12.39 -10.75
CA ARG A 219 -25.10 12.40 -10.24
C ARG A 219 -25.61 10.98 -10.05
N ILE A 220 -25.40 10.13 -11.05
CA ILE A 220 -25.73 8.71 -11.02
C ILE A 220 -24.52 7.95 -11.54
N CYS A 221 -24.09 6.93 -10.81
CA CYS A 221 -23.03 6.03 -11.22
C CYS A 221 -23.52 4.58 -11.13
N GLN A 222 -23.48 3.87 -12.24
CA GLN A 222 -23.81 2.44 -12.30
C GLN A 222 -22.58 1.68 -12.77
N THR A 223 -22.12 0.71 -11.99
CA THR A 223 -20.94 -0.08 -12.31
C THR A 223 -21.21 -1.57 -12.18
N ASN A 224 -20.97 -2.30 -13.27
CA ASN A 224 -20.99 -3.76 -13.27
C ASN A 224 -19.56 -4.29 -13.08
N ILE A 225 -19.38 -5.18 -12.11
CA ILE A 225 -18.09 -5.68 -11.66
C ILE A 225 -18.03 -7.19 -11.79
N SER A 226 -16.89 -7.70 -12.27
CA SER A 226 -16.56 -9.12 -12.29
C SER A 226 -15.15 -9.33 -11.73
N PHE A 227 -15.09 -10.04 -10.61
CA PHE A 227 -13.85 -10.44 -9.94
C PHE A 227 -13.58 -11.93 -10.18
N LYS A 228 -12.35 -12.24 -10.59
CA LYS A 228 -11.90 -13.62 -10.84
C LYS A 228 -10.50 -13.83 -10.26
N PHE A 229 -10.38 -14.75 -9.31
CA PHE A 229 -9.10 -15.11 -8.69
C PHE A 229 -9.09 -16.57 -8.27
N GLY A 230 -8.00 -17.31 -8.55
CA GLY A 230 -7.82 -18.68 -8.04
C GLY A 230 -8.92 -19.67 -8.44
N GLY A 231 -9.66 -19.39 -9.52
CA GLY A 231 -10.84 -20.18 -9.93
C GLY A 231 -12.17 -19.77 -9.28
N ASN A 232 -12.17 -18.79 -8.37
CA ASN A 232 -13.37 -18.12 -7.87
C ASN A 232 -13.92 -17.14 -8.91
N HIS A 233 -15.22 -16.92 -8.88
CA HIS A 233 -15.89 -15.94 -9.72
C HIS A 233 -17.04 -15.29 -8.96
N VAL A 234 -16.91 -13.98 -8.76
CA VAL A 234 -17.91 -13.13 -8.11
C VAL A 234 -18.26 -11.99 -9.06
N THR A 235 -19.54 -11.73 -9.23
CA THR A 235 -20.04 -10.56 -9.94
C THR A 235 -20.76 -9.64 -8.98
N SER A 236 -20.81 -8.36 -9.32
CA SER A 236 -21.54 -7.40 -8.52
C SER A 236 -22.07 -6.25 -9.36
N GLN A 237 -23.23 -5.72 -8.97
CA GLN A 237 -23.86 -4.56 -9.56
C GLN A 237 -23.88 -3.45 -8.53
N PHE A 238 -23.29 -2.31 -8.89
CA PHE A 238 -23.21 -1.12 -8.06
C PHE A 238 -24.07 -0.03 -8.66
N GLU A 239 -24.86 0.62 -7.82
CA GLU A 239 -25.59 1.82 -8.19
C GLU A 239 -25.45 2.87 -7.08
N ALA A 240 -25.02 4.07 -7.45
CA ALA A 240 -24.85 5.21 -6.57
C ALA A 240 -25.60 6.42 -7.10
N VAL A 241 -26.32 7.10 -6.20
CA VAL A 241 -27.07 8.32 -6.47
C VAL A 241 -26.55 9.42 -5.55
N PHE A 242 -26.03 10.48 -6.16
CA PHE A 242 -25.52 11.66 -5.48
C PHE A 242 -26.60 12.72 -5.40
N ASP A 243 -26.36 13.74 -4.57
CA ASP A 243 -27.27 14.86 -4.34
C ASP A 243 -28.62 14.39 -3.77
N CYS A 244 -28.57 13.52 -2.76
CA CYS A 244 -29.76 13.03 -2.10
C CYS A 244 -30.37 14.14 -1.19
N PRO A 245 -31.70 14.33 -1.22
CA PRO A 245 -32.35 15.51 -0.63
C PRO A 245 -32.43 15.48 0.91
N ILE A 246 -32.39 14.30 1.52
CA ILE A 246 -32.55 14.13 2.97
C ILE A 246 -31.18 14.27 3.62
N THR A 247 -31.05 15.03 4.70
CA THR A 247 -29.79 15.14 5.45
C THR A 247 -30.00 14.63 6.87
N LEU A 248 -29.24 13.59 7.24
CA LEU A 248 -29.21 13.07 8.61
C LEU A 248 -28.12 13.80 9.42
N ALA A 249 -28.23 13.79 10.75
CA ALA A 249 -27.22 14.38 11.62
C ALA A 249 -25.92 13.56 11.59
N ASP A 250 -24.77 14.24 11.65
CA ASP A 250 -23.43 13.63 11.57
C ASP A 250 -23.13 12.61 12.69
N SER A 251 -23.89 12.62 13.79
CA SER A 251 -23.77 11.67 14.90
C SER A 251 -24.51 10.36 14.68
N VAL A 252 -25.34 10.27 13.65
CA VAL A 252 -26.16 9.09 13.33
C VAL A 252 -25.26 8.08 12.61
N ASN A 253 -25.09 6.90 13.20
CA ASN A 253 -24.48 5.74 12.55
C ASN A 253 -25.36 4.53 12.86
N VAL A 254 -26.47 4.45 12.14
CA VAL A 254 -27.50 3.45 12.38
C VAL A 254 -27.22 2.24 11.50
N LYS A 255 -27.09 1.07 12.13
CA LYS A 255 -26.81 -0.20 11.45
C LYS A 255 -28.02 -1.12 11.53
N GLY A 256 -28.47 -1.63 10.39
CA GLY A 256 -29.53 -2.61 10.30
C GLY A 256 -30.94 -2.06 10.51
N ASP A 257 -31.13 -0.75 10.52
CA ASP A 257 -32.46 -0.11 10.56
C ASP A 257 -32.98 0.05 9.12
N ARG A 258 -33.85 -0.90 8.73
CA ARG A 258 -34.41 -0.96 7.38
C ARG A 258 -35.53 0.05 7.17
N ASP A 259 -36.30 0.37 8.20
CA ASP A 259 -37.39 1.35 8.11
C ASP A 259 -36.84 2.75 7.83
N LEU A 260 -35.74 3.11 8.50
CA LEU A 260 -35.01 4.34 8.19
C LEU A 260 -34.49 4.33 6.75
N MET A 261 -33.83 3.24 6.31
CA MET A 261 -33.29 3.14 4.95
C MET A 261 -34.37 3.27 3.88
N ASP A 262 -35.53 2.65 4.10
CA ASP A 262 -36.67 2.70 3.19
C ASP A 262 -37.27 4.11 3.07
N SER A 263 -37.17 4.92 4.13
CA SER A 263 -37.64 6.32 4.11
C SER A 263 -36.68 7.28 3.39
N ILE A 264 -35.37 6.98 3.37
CA ILE A 264 -34.34 7.88 2.84
C ILE A 264 -33.86 7.54 1.43
N ARG A 265 -34.12 6.32 0.94
CA ARG A 265 -33.65 5.86 -0.37
C ARG A 265 -34.27 6.68 -1.52
N PRO A 266 -33.46 7.19 -2.47
CA PRO A 266 -33.95 7.94 -3.63
C PRO A 266 -34.44 7.04 -4.77
N ILE A 267 -34.06 5.77 -4.78
CA ILE A 267 -34.40 4.78 -5.82
C ILE A 267 -34.95 3.51 -5.18
N SER A 268 -35.86 2.83 -5.87
CA SER A 268 -36.43 1.58 -5.40
C SER A 268 -35.45 0.41 -5.56
N LEU A 269 -35.63 -0.61 -4.72
CA LEU A 269 -34.98 -1.89 -4.89
C LEU A 269 -35.57 -2.63 -6.08
N SER A 270 -34.70 -3.33 -6.82
CA SER A 270 -35.09 -4.21 -7.90
C SER A 270 -35.75 -5.47 -7.35
N PRO A 271 -36.57 -6.19 -8.15
CA PRO A 271 -37.18 -7.45 -7.72
C PRO A 271 -36.17 -8.50 -7.22
N ALA A 272 -34.96 -8.50 -7.80
CA ALA A 272 -33.89 -9.41 -7.37
C ALA A 272 -33.30 -9.02 -6.00
N GLU A 273 -33.20 -7.73 -5.70
CA GLU A 273 -32.72 -7.24 -4.39
C GLU A 273 -33.77 -7.50 -3.29
N LEU A 274 -35.05 -7.28 -3.58
CA LEU A 274 -36.15 -7.57 -2.67
C LEU A 274 -36.21 -9.06 -2.31
N ALA A 275 -36.10 -9.95 -3.31
CA ALA A 275 -36.11 -11.39 -3.06
C ALA A 275 -34.97 -11.86 -2.13
N VAL A 276 -33.81 -11.20 -2.16
CA VAL A 276 -32.68 -11.51 -1.27
C VAL A 276 -32.95 -11.04 0.15
N TRP A 277 -33.59 -9.88 0.31
CA TRP A 277 -34.04 -9.38 1.61
C TRP A 277 -35.12 -10.27 2.22
N ASP A 278 -36.12 -10.67 1.44
CA ASP A 278 -37.21 -11.55 1.89
C ASP A 278 -36.67 -12.92 2.36
N ASP A 279 -35.72 -13.49 1.62
CA ASP A 279 -35.04 -14.73 2.00
C ASP A 279 -34.20 -14.57 3.28
N TYR A 280 -33.52 -13.42 3.42
CA TYR A 280 -32.77 -13.10 4.64
C TYR A 280 -33.69 -12.96 5.86
N ASP A 281 -34.84 -12.31 5.72
CA ASP A 281 -35.81 -12.12 6.80
C ASP A 281 -36.42 -13.44 7.23
N ARG A 282 -36.81 -14.30 6.27
CA ARG A 282 -37.32 -15.66 6.54
C ARG A 282 -36.31 -16.49 7.33
N ARG A 283 -35.04 -16.48 6.91
CA ARG A 283 -33.97 -17.26 7.58
C ARG A 283 -33.65 -16.78 8.99
N ASN A 284 -33.88 -15.50 9.29
CA ASN A 284 -33.64 -14.92 10.62
C ASN A 284 -34.91 -14.86 11.48
N GLY A 285 -36.03 -15.43 11.02
CA GLY A 285 -37.30 -15.43 11.77
C GLY A 285 -37.91 -14.03 11.94
N LEU A 286 -37.61 -13.10 11.03
CA LEU A 286 -38.16 -11.74 11.03
C LEU A 286 -39.51 -11.64 10.32
N VAL A 287 -39.91 -12.69 9.60
CA VAL A 287 -41.21 -12.87 8.97
C VAL A 287 -41.76 -14.23 9.38
N GLU A 288 -43.00 -14.29 9.88
CA GLU A 288 -43.69 -15.55 10.16
C GLU A 288 -43.88 -16.32 8.84
N GLU A 289 -43.46 -17.59 8.80
CA GLU A 289 -43.78 -18.46 7.67
C GLU A 289 -45.31 -18.58 7.58
N PRO A 290 -45.94 -18.47 6.39
CA PRO A 290 -47.32 -18.91 6.26
C PRO A 290 -47.36 -20.40 6.63
N GLU A 291 -48.14 -20.74 7.65
CA GLU A 291 -48.38 -22.13 8.04
C GLU A 291 -48.72 -22.94 6.77
N PRO A 292 -48.06 -24.09 6.53
CA PRO A 292 -48.55 -24.98 5.49
C PRO A 292 -50.00 -25.34 5.85
N GLU A 293 -50.92 -25.23 4.88
CA GLU A 293 -52.27 -25.79 5.04
C GLU A 293 -52.12 -27.29 5.29
N VAL A 294 -52.14 -27.68 6.56
CA VAL A 294 -52.14 -29.06 7.00
C VAL A 294 -53.56 -29.57 6.80
N ASP A 295 -53.73 -30.36 5.74
CA ASP A 295 -54.89 -31.22 5.60
C ASP A 295 -54.93 -32.17 6.80
N SER A 296 -56.07 -32.15 7.48
CA SER A 296 -56.29 -32.80 8.75
C SER A 296 -56.29 -34.32 8.57
N ASP A 297 -55.40 -35.04 9.28
CA ASP A 297 -55.76 -36.35 9.80
C ASP A 297 -54.88 -36.78 11.00
N THR A 298 -55.49 -36.63 12.18
CA THR A 298 -55.46 -37.47 13.38
C THR A 298 -54.15 -38.17 13.80
N ILE A 299 -53.65 -37.85 15.02
CA ILE A 299 -53.71 -38.71 16.23
C ILE A 299 -53.07 -37.94 17.41
N GLN A 300 -53.86 -37.74 18.45
CA GLN A 300 -53.42 -37.23 19.76
C GLN A 300 -52.63 -38.33 20.49
N ILE A 301 -51.41 -38.03 20.93
CA ILE A 301 -50.74 -38.78 22.01
C ILE A 301 -50.31 -37.79 23.10
N THR A 302 -51.14 -37.80 24.13
CA THR A 302 -50.92 -37.52 25.56
C THR A 302 -49.53 -37.01 25.98
N GLN A 303 -49.46 -35.73 26.34
CA GLN A 303 -48.36 -35.18 27.13
C GLN A 303 -48.56 -35.58 28.61
N THR A 304 -47.72 -36.50 29.09
CA THR A 304 -47.53 -36.78 30.51
C THR A 304 -46.49 -35.79 31.05
N TRP A 305 -46.90 -34.97 32.02
CA TRP A 305 -46.05 -33.98 32.67
C TRP A 305 -44.98 -34.66 33.54
N VAL A 306 -43.72 -34.60 33.13
CA VAL A 306 -42.57 -34.78 34.03
C VAL A 306 -42.04 -33.38 34.35
N LYS A 307 -42.18 -32.97 35.61
CA LYS A 307 -41.48 -31.80 36.16
C LYS A 307 -39.98 -32.11 36.14
N GLU A 308 -39.23 -31.49 35.24
CA GLU A 308 -37.78 -31.36 35.39
C GLU A 308 -37.50 -30.30 36.47
N GLU A 309 -36.90 -30.75 37.56
CA GLU A 309 -36.32 -29.89 38.60
C GLU A 309 -35.17 -29.07 38.00
N GLU A 310 -35.20 -27.76 38.24
CA GLU A 310 -34.13 -26.84 37.87
C GLU A 310 -32.79 -27.29 38.49
N PRO A 311 -31.72 -27.52 37.70
CA PRO A 311 -30.42 -27.81 38.28
C PRO A 311 -29.83 -26.52 38.89
N GLU A 312 -29.48 -26.58 40.17
CA GLU A 312 -28.77 -25.51 40.89
C GLU A 312 -27.54 -25.01 40.10
N PRO A 313 -27.25 -23.68 40.13
CA PRO A 313 -26.16 -23.12 39.36
C PRO A 313 -24.81 -23.56 39.94
N ALA A 314 -24.10 -24.40 39.19
CA ALA A 314 -22.74 -24.82 39.52
C ALA A 314 -21.82 -23.61 39.75
N PRO A 315 -20.86 -23.69 40.71
CA PRO A 315 -20.00 -22.57 41.06
C PRO A 315 -19.16 -22.13 39.86
N ARG A 316 -19.20 -20.82 39.57
CA ARG A 316 -18.44 -20.14 38.51
C ARG A 316 -16.94 -20.41 38.64
N ARG A 317 -16.44 -21.45 37.97
CA ARG A 317 -15.01 -21.62 37.72
C ARG A 317 -14.51 -20.35 37.03
N ARG A 318 -13.53 -19.66 37.63
CA ARG A 318 -12.83 -18.52 37.03
C ARG A 318 -12.36 -18.93 35.63
N ARG A 319 -13.09 -18.43 34.64
CA ARG A 319 -12.90 -18.70 33.22
C ARG A 319 -11.61 -17.98 32.80
N ASN A 320 -10.59 -18.74 32.41
CA ASN A 320 -9.28 -18.19 32.05
C ASN A 320 -9.36 -17.46 30.71
N TYR A 321 -9.64 -16.16 30.77
CA TYR A 321 -9.76 -15.24 29.64
C TYR A 321 -8.59 -15.32 28.64
N LEU A 322 -7.37 -15.60 29.12
CA LEU A 322 -6.16 -15.72 28.30
C LEU A 322 -6.12 -17.01 27.42
N LYS A 323 -6.85 -18.08 27.79
CA LYS A 323 -6.84 -19.36 27.05
C LYS A 323 -7.86 -19.42 25.91
N GLU A 324 -9.04 -18.80 26.06
CA GLU A 324 -10.02 -18.62 24.97
C GLU A 324 -9.48 -17.60 23.94
N ILE A 325 -8.87 -16.52 24.41
CA ILE A 325 -8.14 -15.55 23.57
C ILE A 325 -7.03 -16.24 22.76
N GLY A 326 -6.25 -17.14 23.34
CA GLY A 326 -5.08 -17.73 22.66
C GLY A 326 -5.41 -18.56 21.42
N TRP A 327 -6.42 -19.44 21.47
CA TRP A 327 -6.69 -20.38 20.37
C TRP A 327 -7.68 -19.84 19.33
N ASP A 328 -8.68 -19.07 19.76
CA ASP A 328 -9.63 -18.44 18.84
C ASP A 328 -8.98 -17.27 18.08
N LEU A 329 -8.05 -16.53 18.72
CA LEU A 329 -7.25 -15.50 18.01
C LEU A 329 -6.30 -16.11 16.99
N ILE A 330 -5.65 -17.25 17.26
CA ILE A 330 -4.69 -17.84 16.31
C ILE A 330 -5.43 -18.48 15.13
N GLY A 331 -6.59 -19.11 15.36
CA GLY A 331 -7.40 -19.74 14.32
C GLY A 331 -8.02 -18.74 13.33
N GLU A 332 -8.60 -17.65 13.82
CA GLU A 332 -9.21 -16.61 12.98
C GLU A 332 -8.17 -15.67 12.33
N ASN A 333 -6.99 -15.51 12.94
CA ASN A 333 -5.92 -14.62 12.45
C ASN A 333 -4.88 -15.30 11.56
N LEU A 334 -5.07 -16.57 11.16
CA LEU A 334 -4.19 -17.22 10.19
C LEU A 334 -4.12 -16.42 8.87
N ILE A 335 -5.23 -15.81 8.45
CA ILE A 335 -5.36 -15.18 7.13
C ILE A 335 -5.97 -13.76 7.18
N HIS A 336 -6.55 -13.35 8.31
CA HIS A 336 -7.09 -11.99 8.51
C HIS A 336 -6.34 -11.19 9.54
N SER A 337 -6.29 -9.86 9.35
CA SER A 337 -5.81 -8.97 10.39
C SER A 337 -6.90 -8.75 11.42
N LEU A 338 -6.64 -9.11 12.67
CA LEU A 338 -7.57 -8.84 13.76
C LEU A 338 -7.35 -7.42 14.27
N LYS A 339 -8.40 -6.59 14.26
CA LYS A 339 -8.40 -5.27 14.92
C LYS A 339 -9.45 -5.29 16.02
N THR A 340 -9.02 -5.28 17.27
CA THR A 340 -9.89 -5.07 18.43
C THR A 340 -9.66 -3.65 18.92
N GLU A 341 -10.74 -2.88 19.00
CA GLU A 341 -10.72 -1.50 19.48
C GLU A 341 -11.58 -1.42 20.74
N GLY A 342 -11.00 -0.93 21.83
CA GLY A 342 -11.70 -0.62 23.07
C GLY A 342 -11.45 0.83 23.47
N ASP A 343 -12.16 1.32 24.49
CA ASP A 343 -12.16 2.75 24.89
C ASP A 343 -10.76 3.35 25.11
N LYS A 344 -9.78 2.54 25.50
CA LYS A 344 -8.42 2.98 25.85
C LYS A 344 -7.32 2.42 24.94
N GLY A 345 -7.65 1.71 23.86
CA GLY A 345 -6.59 1.17 23.00
C GLY A 345 -7.07 0.28 21.87
N TYR A 346 -6.16 0.01 20.94
CA TYR A 346 -6.39 -0.97 19.90
C TYR A 346 -5.30 -2.03 19.90
N LEU A 347 -5.70 -3.25 19.57
CA LEU A 347 -4.80 -4.34 19.25
C LEU A 347 -5.03 -4.71 17.79
N LYS A 348 -3.96 -4.64 16.99
CA LYS A 348 -3.93 -5.04 15.58
C LYS A 348 -2.95 -6.18 15.39
N LEU A 349 -3.42 -7.31 14.92
CA LEU A 349 -2.59 -8.44 14.55
C LEU A 349 -2.57 -8.56 13.02
N SER A 350 -1.40 -8.71 12.39
CA SER A 350 -1.37 -8.96 10.94
C SER A 350 -1.69 -10.44 10.68
N PRO A 351 -2.16 -10.80 9.47
CA PRO A 351 -2.35 -12.20 9.12
C PRO A 351 -1.06 -13.01 9.32
N ILE A 352 -1.18 -14.22 9.87
CA ILE A 352 -0.02 -15.11 10.08
C ILE A 352 0.49 -15.68 8.76
N LEU A 353 -0.37 -15.80 7.74
CA LEU A 353 -0.10 -16.22 6.38
C LEU A 353 -0.51 -15.11 5.41
N ASP A 354 0.29 -14.04 5.38
CA ASP A 354 0.16 -12.99 4.38
C ASP A 354 1.17 -13.26 3.25
N PRO A 355 0.72 -13.57 2.02
CA PRO A 355 1.60 -13.74 0.88
C PRO A 355 2.54 -12.54 0.66
N GLN A 356 2.13 -11.33 1.05
CA GLN A 356 2.92 -10.11 0.90
C GLN A 356 4.13 -10.04 1.83
N TYR A 357 4.18 -10.88 2.87
CA TYR A 357 5.36 -10.98 3.73
C TYR A 357 6.40 -11.99 3.25
N ILE A 358 6.16 -12.62 2.09
CA ILE A 358 7.14 -13.45 1.39
C ILE A 358 7.99 -12.56 0.49
N SER A 359 9.31 -12.66 0.65
CA SER A 359 10.28 -11.96 -0.19
C SER A 359 11.39 -12.89 -0.66
N TYR A 360 11.92 -12.60 -1.85
CA TYR A 360 13.05 -13.33 -2.43
C TYR A 360 14.11 -12.38 -2.99
N SER A 361 15.36 -12.73 -2.76
CA SER A 361 16.49 -12.15 -3.51
C SER A 361 17.51 -13.24 -3.83
N GLN A 362 18.24 -13.08 -4.93
CA GLN A 362 19.26 -14.07 -5.31
C GLN A 362 20.35 -14.24 -4.24
N SER A 363 20.78 -13.13 -3.63
CA SER A 363 21.83 -13.14 -2.60
C SER A 363 21.33 -13.73 -1.27
N LYS A 364 20.08 -13.47 -0.86
CA LYS A 364 19.57 -13.85 0.48
C LYS A 364 18.54 -14.96 0.50
N GLY A 365 18.10 -15.45 -0.67
CA GLY A 365 17.09 -16.49 -0.80
C GLY A 365 15.70 -16.03 -0.38
N LEU A 366 14.85 -16.99 0.00
CA LEU A 366 13.48 -16.78 0.45
C LEU A 366 13.46 -16.35 1.92
N ALA A 367 12.62 -15.38 2.26
CA ALA A 367 12.37 -14.96 3.63
C ALA A 367 10.87 -14.73 3.88
N TYR A 368 10.44 -14.99 5.12
CA TYR A 368 9.07 -14.76 5.58
C TYR A 368 9.04 -13.90 6.84
N ARG A 369 8.05 -13.02 6.99
CA ARG A 369 7.93 -12.08 8.12
C ARG A 369 6.50 -12.04 8.66
N ILE A 370 6.35 -11.74 9.94
CA ILE A 370 5.06 -11.48 10.61
C ILE A 370 5.21 -10.20 11.42
N LYS A 371 4.20 -9.32 11.38
CA LYS A 371 4.16 -8.06 12.15
C LYS A 371 2.99 -8.08 13.12
N LEU A 372 3.19 -7.62 14.35
CA LEU A 372 2.12 -7.35 15.33
C LEU A 372 2.10 -5.84 15.59
N GLY A 373 0.94 -5.28 15.94
CA GLY A 373 0.81 -3.87 16.31
C GLY A 373 -0.17 -3.67 17.46
N ALA A 374 0.27 -3.05 18.54
CA ALA A 374 -0.56 -2.75 19.70
C ALA A 374 -0.39 -1.29 20.09
N LYS A 375 -1.49 -0.57 20.31
CA LYS A 375 -1.48 0.80 20.82
C LYS A 375 -2.37 0.92 22.04
N TYR A 376 -1.80 1.44 23.11
CA TYR A 376 -2.50 1.69 24.36
C TYR A 376 -2.50 3.18 24.68
N LYS A 377 -3.67 3.80 24.77
CA LYS A 377 -3.84 5.21 25.08
C LYS A 377 -3.87 5.39 26.60
N ILE A 378 -2.88 6.10 27.14
CA ILE A 378 -2.80 6.43 28.57
C ILE A 378 -3.65 7.67 28.87
N SER A 379 -3.52 8.70 28.03
CA SER A 379 -4.24 9.97 28.12
C SER A 379 -4.56 10.48 26.71
N GLU A 380 -5.17 11.67 26.58
CA GLU A 380 -5.40 12.28 25.27
C GLU A 380 -4.13 12.56 24.48
N THR A 381 -3.01 12.83 25.15
CA THR A 381 -1.74 13.22 24.52
C THR A 381 -0.62 12.19 24.69
N SER A 382 -0.88 11.10 25.42
CA SER A 382 0.13 10.10 25.77
C SER A 382 -0.36 8.69 25.45
N TYR A 383 0.48 7.91 24.78
CA TYR A 383 0.17 6.53 24.41
C TYR A 383 1.45 5.70 24.28
N ILE A 384 1.26 4.39 24.42
CA ILE A 384 2.28 3.39 24.14
C ILE A 384 1.95 2.75 22.79
N ASN A 385 2.97 2.56 21.97
CA ASN A 385 2.89 1.86 20.69
C ASN A 385 3.92 0.73 20.68
N PHE A 386 3.50 -0.49 20.37
CA PHE A 386 4.33 -1.68 20.36
C PHE A 386 4.11 -2.42 19.04
N ASN A 387 5.13 -2.43 18.17
CA ASN A 387 5.01 -2.99 16.81
C ASN A 387 6.09 -4.04 16.51
N PRO A 388 6.12 -5.17 17.22
CA PRO A 388 7.15 -6.17 17.00
C PRO A 388 6.97 -6.84 15.64
N TYR A 389 8.08 -7.25 15.05
CA TYR A 389 8.07 -8.21 13.95
C TYR A 389 9.09 -9.32 14.19
N VAL A 390 8.77 -10.48 13.64
CA VAL A 390 9.67 -11.63 13.57
C VAL A 390 9.68 -12.11 12.13
N GLY A 391 10.81 -12.54 11.63
CA GLY A 391 10.88 -13.24 10.36
C GLY A 391 11.98 -14.26 10.32
N TYR A 392 11.95 -15.08 9.29
CA TYR A 392 12.83 -16.21 9.09
C TYR A 392 13.40 -16.18 7.68
N ASN A 393 14.72 -16.27 7.57
CA ASN A 393 15.40 -16.42 6.29
C ASN A 393 15.74 -17.90 6.06
N PHE A 394 15.20 -18.49 4.99
CA PHE A 394 15.34 -19.92 4.71
C PHE A 394 16.73 -20.30 4.18
N LYS A 395 17.46 -19.37 3.56
CA LYS A 395 18.82 -19.61 3.04
C LYS A 395 19.83 -19.62 4.17
N PHE A 396 19.76 -18.64 5.07
CA PHE A 396 20.65 -18.53 6.23
C PHE A 396 20.21 -19.39 7.41
N ARG A 397 18.94 -19.82 7.42
CA ARG A 397 18.29 -20.58 8.51
C ARG A 397 18.24 -19.81 9.83
N GLU A 398 17.97 -18.51 9.75
CA GLU A 398 18.04 -17.59 10.88
C GLU A 398 16.72 -16.86 11.13
N PHE A 399 16.47 -16.57 12.41
CA PHE A 399 15.40 -15.70 12.84
C PHE A 399 15.91 -14.26 12.99
N TYR A 400 15.15 -13.31 12.46
CA TYR A 400 15.34 -11.90 12.75
C TYR A 400 14.12 -11.38 13.48
N TYR A 401 14.34 -10.52 14.47
CA TYR A 401 13.29 -9.94 15.27
C TYR A 401 13.63 -8.49 15.61
N LYS A 402 12.58 -7.67 15.71
CA LYS A 402 12.67 -6.31 16.22
C LYS A 402 11.41 -6.03 17.02
N ALA A 403 11.57 -5.61 18.26
CA ALA A 403 10.50 -5.32 19.20
C ALA A 403 10.61 -3.86 19.67
N PRO A 404 10.13 -2.90 18.87
CA PRO A 404 10.12 -1.50 19.25
C PRO A 404 8.94 -1.18 20.18
N ILE A 405 9.24 -0.57 21.32
CA ILE A 405 8.29 -0.01 22.27
C ILE A 405 8.46 1.50 22.25
N HIS A 406 7.43 2.23 21.83
CA HIS A 406 7.42 3.69 21.82
C HIS A 406 6.47 4.19 22.90
N LEU A 407 6.97 5.02 23.80
CA LEU A 407 6.18 5.78 24.75
C LEU A 407 6.14 7.24 24.30
N TYR A 408 4.99 7.68 23.80
CA TYR A 408 4.74 9.08 23.51
C TYR A 408 4.15 9.73 24.76
N TYR A 409 4.83 10.75 25.28
CA TYR A 409 4.30 11.55 26.38
C TYR A 409 3.66 12.85 25.87
N ASN A 410 4.04 13.34 24.68
CA ASN A 410 3.41 14.48 24.03
C ASN A 410 3.35 14.30 22.50
N ASP A 411 2.21 13.82 22.02
CA ASP A 411 1.95 13.59 20.59
C ASP A 411 2.03 14.87 19.74
N LYS A 412 1.60 16.02 20.27
CA LYS A 412 1.61 17.30 19.51
C LYS A 412 3.01 17.79 19.17
N LYS A 413 4.00 17.42 19.98
CA LYS A 413 5.43 17.74 19.75
C LYS A 413 6.21 16.53 19.27
N ASP A 414 5.53 15.43 18.90
CA ASP A 414 6.15 14.15 18.55
C ASP A 414 7.29 13.80 19.52
N ALA A 415 6.97 13.88 20.82
CA ALA A 415 7.94 13.77 21.89
C ALA A 415 7.73 12.47 22.66
N GLY A 416 8.78 11.64 22.68
CA GLY A 416 8.69 10.30 23.21
C GLY A 416 10.03 9.63 23.45
N VAL A 417 9.96 8.48 24.09
CA VAL A 417 11.07 7.56 24.29
C VAL A 417 10.77 6.29 23.51
N GLU A 418 11.74 5.84 22.74
CA GLU A 418 11.73 4.61 21.97
C GLU A 418 12.75 3.65 22.56
N LEU A 419 12.33 2.42 22.83
CA LEU A 419 13.18 1.32 23.24
C LEU A 419 13.04 0.20 22.21
N ILE A 420 14.14 -0.19 21.59
CA ILE A 420 14.16 -1.25 20.57
C ILE A 420 15.06 -2.37 21.04
N PHE A 421 14.52 -3.59 21.02
CA PHE A 421 15.28 -4.82 21.13
C PHE A 421 15.27 -5.51 19.77
N GLY A 422 16.41 -5.95 19.26
CA GLY A 422 16.45 -6.68 18.02
C GLY A 422 17.80 -7.28 17.71
N ASN A 423 17.85 -8.06 16.63
CA ASN A 423 19.09 -8.49 16.00
C ASN A 423 19.21 -7.88 14.60
N ASP A 424 20.45 -7.63 14.20
CA ASP A 424 20.78 -7.11 12.88
C ASP A 424 21.35 -8.23 11.99
N ASN A 425 21.75 -7.88 10.77
CA ASN A 425 22.47 -8.79 9.90
C ASN A 425 23.79 -9.27 10.53
N ARG A 426 24.26 -10.43 10.06
CA ARG A 426 25.62 -10.87 10.33
C ARG A 426 26.62 -9.80 9.91
N ILE A 427 27.48 -9.42 10.84
CA ILE A 427 28.53 -8.43 10.62
C ILE A 427 29.87 -9.13 10.48
N GLY A 428 30.64 -8.71 9.48
CA GLY A 428 31.96 -9.26 9.17
C GLY A 428 33.07 -8.35 9.67
N SER A 429 34.21 -8.93 10.06
CA SER A 429 35.43 -8.17 10.36
C SER A 429 36.69 -8.86 9.84
N SER A 430 37.22 -8.40 8.71
CA SER A 430 38.45 -8.91 8.07
C SER A 430 39.70 -8.71 8.93
N VAL A 431 39.74 -7.66 9.75
CA VAL A 431 40.84 -7.36 10.68
C VAL A 431 41.14 -8.53 11.64
N ILE A 432 40.12 -9.30 12.04
CA ILE A 432 40.32 -10.46 12.93
C ILE A 432 41.11 -11.56 12.21
N LEU A 433 40.82 -11.78 10.92
CA LEU A 433 41.54 -12.76 10.10
C LEU A 433 42.99 -12.32 9.90
N ASP A 434 43.22 -11.05 9.60
CA ASP A 434 44.57 -10.50 9.40
C ASP A 434 45.42 -10.65 10.66
N GLU A 435 44.86 -10.38 11.84
CA GLU A 435 45.57 -10.58 13.11
C GLU A 435 45.90 -12.05 13.38
N ILE A 436 44.99 -12.98 13.04
CA ILE A 436 45.26 -14.43 13.20
C ILE A 436 46.38 -14.85 12.26
N LYS A 437 46.33 -14.42 10.99
CA LYS A 437 47.37 -14.74 9.99
C LYS A 437 48.72 -14.15 10.38
N GLN A 438 48.76 -12.91 10.88
CA GLN A 438 49.99 -12.29 11.35
C GLN A 438 50.61 -13.04 12.54
N GLN A 439 49.78 -13.58 13.44
CA GLN A 439 50.25 -14.26 14.65
C GLN A 439 50.65 -15.73 14.40
N TYR A 440 49.93 -16.44 13.53
CA TYR A 440 50.08 -17.89 13.35
C TYR A 440 50.67 -18.30 11.99
N GLY A 441 50.80 -17.37 11.03
CA GLY A 441 51.38 -17.58 9.70
C GLY A 441 50.42 -17.16 8.57
N GLU A 442 50.95 -16.49 7.54
CA GLU A 442 50.12 -15.98 6.43
C GLU A 442 49.54 -17.09 5.53
N ASP A 443 50.20 -18.26 5.49
CA ASP A 443 49.77 -19.44 4.72
C ASP A 443 48.62 -20.24 5.39
N LEU A 444 48.09 -19.77 6.53
CA LEU A 444 46.98 -20.44 7.20
C LEU A 444 45.70 -20.39 6.34
N ASP A 445 45.23 -21.59 5.98
CA ASP A 445 43.92 -21.75 5.37
C ASP A 445 42.82 -21.56 6.43
N LEU A 446 42.26 -20.34 6.41
CA LEU A 446 41.11 -19.93 7.23
C LEU A 446 39.84 -19.84 6.40
N ASP A 447 39.91 -20.16 5.10
CA ASP A 447 38.78 -20.02 4.19
C ASP A 447 37.68 -21.02 4.57
N GLY A 448 36.44 -20.54 4.56
CA GLY A 448 35.27 -21.34 4.94
C GLY A 448 35.08 -21.60 6.44
N LYS A 449 36.02 -21.20 7.31
CA LYS A 449 35.86 -21.31 8.78
C LYS A 449 34.94 -20.24 9.38
N ASN A 450 34.60 -19.21 8.61
CA ASN A 450 33.69 -18.11 8.98
C ASN A 450 34.07 -17.41 10.30
N LEU A 451 35.37 -17.30 10.58
CA LEU A 451 35.90 -16.68 11.81
C LEU A 451 35.64 -15.17 11.85
N GLU A 452 35.46 -14.55 10.69
CA GLU A 452 35.19 -13.14 10.52
C GLU A 452 33.74 -12.74 10.80
N LEU A 453 32.82 -13.70 10.94
CA LEU A 453 31.38 -13.45 10.97
C LEU A 453 30.80 -13.53 12.39
N PHE A 454 29.95 -12.54 12.73
CA PHE A 454 29.37 -12.36 14.06
C PHE A 454 27.86 -12.07 13.98
N ASP A 455 27.11 -12.62 14.94
CA ASP A 455 25.70 -12.28 15.17
C ASP A 455 25.62 -11.01 16.02
N ASP A 456 24.94 -9.98 15.51
CA ASP A 456 24.77 -8.70 16.21
C ASP A 456 23.37 -8.60 16.84
N ASN A 457 23.33 -8.52 18.17
CA ASN A 457 22.12 -8.22 18.92
C ASN A 457 22.25 -6.84 19.56
N TYR A 458 21.21 -6.03 19.46
CA TYR A 458 21.24 -4.66 19.96
C TYR A 458 20.06 -4.28 20.84
N ILE A 459 20.33 -3.36 21.75
CA ILE A 459 19.35 -2.62 22.52
C ILE A 459 19.57 -1.14 22.22
N ARG A 460 18.52 -0.46 21.75
CA ARG A 460 18.56 0.97 21.43
C ARG A 460 17.56 1.70 22.29
N LEU A 461 18.04 2.66 23.08
CA LEU A 461 17.21 3.63 23.78
C LEU A 461 17.34 4.98 23.09
N ARG A 462 16.23 5.62 22.75
CA ARG A 462 16.22 6.89 22.04
C ARG A 462 15.15 7.81 22.58
N HIS A 463 15.51 9.03 22.92
CA HIS A 463 14.58 10.13 23.09
C HIS A 463 14.48 10.91 21.78
N HIS A 464 13.27 11.29 21.39
CA HIS A 464 13.05 12.14 20.22
C HIS A 464 12.06 13.25 20.56
N ILE A 465 12.26 14.41 19.93
CA ILE A 465 11.37 15.56 20.05
C ILE A 465 11.38 16.41 18.78
N GLN A 466 10.18 16.80 18.32
CA GLN A 466 10.02 17.82 17.29
C GLN A 466 10.19 19.22 17.93
N ALA A 467 11.42 19.72 17.97
CA ALA A 467 11.76 21.00 18.59
C ALA A 467 11.05 22.19 17.91
N THR A 468 10.95 22.15 16.58
CA THR A 468 10.15 23.09 15.78
C THR A 468 9.46 22.34 14.64
N LYS A 469 8.53 22.94 13.89
CA LYS A 469 7.90 22.31 12.71
C LYS A 469 8.89 21.82 11.63
N ARG A 470 10.17 22.22 11.70
CA ARG A 470 11.22 21.95 10.71
C ARG A 470 12.41 21.18 11.26
N LEU A 471 12.53 21.06 12.59
CA LEU A 471 13.69 20.49 13.27
C LEU A 471 13.26 19.42 14.25
N ARG A 472 13.82 18.22 14.07
CA ARG A 472 13.69 17.08 14.98
C ARG A 472 15.06 16.75 15.56
N LEU A 473 15.09 16.53 16.86
CA LEU A 473 16.29 16.13 17.59
C LEU A 473 16.05 14.74 18.16
N GLU A 474 17.02 13.85 18.00
CA GLU A 474 17.02 12.53 18.63
C GLU A 474 18.32 12.35 19.39
N THR A 475 18.22 11.93 20.65
CA THR A 475 19.37 11.57 21.48
C THR A 475 19.18 10.14 21.94
N GLY A 476 20.26 9.38 22.06
CA GLY A 476 20.09 7.98 22.41
C GLY A 476 21.36 7.29 22.83
N LEU A 477 21.19 6.02 23.13
CA LEU A 477 22.23 5.09 23.51
C LEU A 477 21.95 3.78 22.78
N VAL A 478 22.96 3.26 22.10
CA VAL A 478 22.88 1.96 21.44
C VAL A 478 23.90 1.04 22.10
N PHE A 479 23.44 -0.13 22.51
CA PHE A 479 24.29 -1.21 23.00
C PHE A 479 24.23 -2.36 22.01
N HIS A 480 25.39 -2.80 21.51
CA HIS A 480 25.52 -3.99 20.68
C HIS A 480 26.27 -5.10 21.42
N ASN A 481 25.87 -6.33 21.18
CA ASN A 481 26.51 -7.55 21.61
C ASN A 481 26.73 -8.44 20.38
N ARG A 482 27.98 -8.45 19.91
CA ARG A 482 28.42 -9.19 18.72
C ARG A 482 29.05 -10.50 19.15
N LYS A 483 28.46 -11.63 18.76
CA LYS A 483 28.91 -12.97 19.14
C LYS A 483 29.45 -13.70 17.92
N SER A 484 30.63 -14.30 18.02
CA SER A 484 31.22 -15.06 16.92
C SER A 484 30.36 -16.27 16.58
N LEU A 485 30.19 -16.55 15.28
CA LEU A 485 29.52 -17.77 14.80
C LEU A 485 30.31 -19.04 15.15
N ASN A 486 31.64 -18.95 15.22
CA ASN A 486 32.52 -20.10 15.43
C ASN A 486 33.43 -19.89 16.66
N ALA A 487 32.79 -19.83 17.83
CA ALA A 487 33.45 -19.54 19.09
C ALA A 487 34.54 -20.57 19.47
N GLU A 488 34.42 -21.83 19.05
CA GLU A 488 35.42 -22.85 19.34
C GLU A 488 36.72 -22.61 18.57
N GLU A 489 36.63 -22.32 17.27
CA GLU A 489 37.81 -22.01 16.45
C GLU A 489 38.45 -20.68 16.87
N MET A 490 37.66 -19.65 17.18
CA MET A 490 38.19 -18.36 17.70
C MET A 490 39.03 -18.56 18.96
N ARG A 491 38.60 -19.44 19.87
CA ARG A 491 39.36 -19.76 21.10
C ARG A 491 40.68 -20.47 20.81
N LYS A 492 40.76 -21.31 19.77
CA LYS A 492 42.01 -21.98 19.37
C LYS A 492 43.11 -20.98 19.00
N TYR A 493 42.72 -19.85 18.42
CA TYR A 493 43.62 -18.76 18.04
C TYR A 493 43.74 -17.66 19.12
N GLY A 494 43.26 -17.92 20.35
CA GLY A 494 43.35 -16.98 21.46
C GLY A 494 42.57 -15.68 21.26
N LYS A 495 41.56 -15.67 20.39
CA LYS A 495 40.74 -14.49 20.11
C LYS A 495 39.46 -14.47 20.95
N GLU A 496 38.99 -13.26 21.23
CA GLU A 496 37.75 -13.01 21.96
C GLU A 496 36.54 -13.50 21.15
N THR A 497 35.58 -14.15 21.82
CA THR A 497 34.38 -14.68 21.16
C THR A 497 33.21 -13.69 21.13
N GLN A 498 33.31 -12.60 21.90
CA GLN A 498 32.27 -11.60 22.07
C GLN A 498 32.87 -10.20 22.10
N TYR A 499 32.22 -9.27 21.39
CA TYR A 499 32.57 -7.86 21.38
C TYR A 499 31.35 -7.02 21.70
N PHE A 500 31.55 -5.95 22.46
CA PHE A 500 30.50 -5.04 22.88
C PHE A 500 30.72 -3.65 22.30
N SER A 501 29.66 -2.90 22.06
CA SER A 501 29.78 -1.46 21.87
C SER A 501 28.65 -0.73 22.57
N LEU A 502 29.00 0.27 23.36
CA LEU A 502 28.04 1.18 23.99
C LEU A 502 28.26 2.57 23.41
N ALA A 503 27.29 3.03 22.62
CA ALA A 503 27.46 4.24 21.82
C ALA A 503 26.33 5.24 22.06
N PRO A 504 26.61 6.34 22.78
CA PRO A 504 25.75 7.52 22.75
C PRO A 504 25.62 8.03 21.31
N SER A 505 24.41 8.45 20.96
CA SER A 505 24.06 8.93 19.62
C SER A 505 23.28 10.25 19.70
N LEU A 506 23.51 11.09 18.70
CA LEU A 506 22.80 12.34 18.48
C LEU A 506 22.44 12.40 16.99
N SER A 507 21.16 12.56 16.70
CA SER A 507 20.64 12.77 15.34
C SER A 507 19.94 14.11 15.26
N VAL A 508 20.29 14.90 14.26
CA VAL A 508 19.62 16.15 13.92
C VAL A 508 18.99 15.98 12.55
N LYS A 509 17.68 16.16 12.50
CA LYS A 509 16.86 16.02 11.30
C LYS A 509 16.22 17.36 10.96
N TRP A 510 16.49 17.88 9.77
CA TRP A 510 16.07 19.20 9.34
C TRP A 510 15.34 19.16 7.99
N MET A 511 14.12 19.68 7.99
CA MET A 511 13.29 19.85 6.80
C MET A 511 12.91 21.33 6.67
N PRO A 512 13.62 22.13 5.84
CA PRO A 512 13.38 23.56 5.73
C PRO A 512 11.96 23.92 5.27
N SER A 513 11.40 23.12 4.37
CA SER A 513 10.02 23.22 3.88
C SER A 513 9.57 21.88 3.31
N SER A 514 8.27 21.71 3.08
CA SER A 514 7.73 20.50 2.42
C SER A 514 8.23 20.30 0.98
N LYS A 515 8.82 21.32 0.36
CA LYS A 515 9.38 21.27 -1.01
C LYS A 515 10.90 21.14 -1.03
N ALA A 516 11.56 21.13 0.13
CA ALA A 516 13.02 21.01 0.24
C ALA A 516 13.41 19.56 0.58
N PRO A 517 14.67 19.15 0.29
CA PRO A 517 15.19 17.88 0.77
C PRO A 517 15.15 17.81 2.31
N MET A 518 14.85 16.62 2.82
CA MET A 518 15.03 16.27 4.22
C MET A 518 16.51 15.97 4.42
N MET A 519 17.13 16.64 5.39
CA MET A 519 18.53 16.45 5.73
C MET A 519 18.65 15.81 7.11
N SER A 520 19.61 14.90 7.30
CA SER A 520 20.00 14.40 8.61
C SER A 520 21.50 14.50 8.81
N LEU A 521 21.88 14.71 10.07
CA LEU A 521 23.24 14.57 10.56
C LEU A 521 23.20 13.68 11.79
N ASP A 522 23.89 12.56 11.70
CA ASP A 522 23.94 11.52 12.71
C ASP A 522 25.37 11.41 13.24
N TYR A 523 25.48 11.53 14.56
CA TYR A 523 26.73 11.39 15.29
C TYR A 523 26.61 10.26 16.30
N GLU A 524 27.62 9.40 16.35
CA GLU A 524 27.66 8.28 17.27
C GLU A 524 29.10 8.04 17.75
N ARG A 525 29.26 7.77 19.05
CA ARG A 525 30.59 7.52 19.63
C ARG A 525 30.59 6.28 20.52
N GLY A 526 31.32 5.24 20.15
CA GLY A 526 31.57 4.08 20.99
C GLY A 526 32.46 4.41 22.19
N VAL A 527 32.01 4.05 23.39
CA VAL A 527 32.75 4.26 24.64
C VAL A 527 33.52 3.00 25.01
N LYS A 528 34.83 3.14 25.20
CA LYS A 528 35.69 2.07 25.69
C LYS A 528 35.54 1.92 27.21
N VAL A 529 35.14 0.73 27.66
CA VAL A 529 35.09 0.38 29.10
C VAL A 529 36.20 -0.61 29.45
N ASN A 530 36.38 -1.65 28.62
CA ASN A 530 37.47 -2.63 28.71
C ASN A 530 37.91 -3.07 27.30
N HIS A 531 38.79 -4.08 27.20
CA HIS A 531 39.33 -4.56 25.91
C HIS A 531 38.29 -5.19 24.96
N GLN A 532 37.15 -5.66 25.47
CA GLN A 532 36.06 -6.22 24.65
C GLN A 532 35.12 -5.12 24.10
N TYR A 533 35.23 -3.88 24.60
CA TYR A 533 34.41 -2.76 24.14
C TYR A 533 35.08 -2.01 22.99
N ILE A 534 34.36 -1.88 21.88
CA ILE A 534 34.83 -1.21 20.68
C ILE A 534 34.66 0.30 20.82
N SER A 535 35.74 1.04 20.57
CA SER A 535 35.78 2.50 20.56
C SER A 535 35.82 3.02 19.13
N TYR A 536 34.87 3.89 18.77
CA TYR A 536 34.80 4.52 17.46
C TYR A 536 34.09 5.86 17.54
N GLU A 537 34.27 6.69 16.54
CA GLU A 537 33.51 7.92 16.34
C GLU A 537 33.02 7.98 14.89
N ARG A 538 31.71 8.08 14.69
CA ARG A 538 31.05 8.05 13.39
C ARG A 538 30.23 9.31 13.18
N TRP A 539 30.39 9.89 12.00
CA TRP A 539 29.58 10.98 11.48
C TRP A 539 28.92 10.51 10.18
N GLU A 540 27.62 10.70 10.04
CA GLU A 540 26.88 10.43 8.81
C GLU A 540 25.94 11.59 8.49
N ALA A 541 25.91 11.98 7.22
CA ALA A 541 24.98 12.95 6.70
C ALA A 541 24.18 12.32 5.57
N ASP A 542 22.87 12.57 5.54
CA ASP A 542 21.98 12.10 4.48
C ASP A 542 21.07 13.25 4.03
N ALA A 543 20.76 13.29 2.74
CA ALA A 543 19.81 14.19 2.14
C ALA A 543 18.90 13.41 1.20
N SER A 544 17.61 13.40 1.48
CA SER A 544 16.60 12.70 0.67
C SER A 544 15.51 13.64 0.18
N TYR A 545 15.08 13.45 -1.06
CA TYR A 545 14.04 14.24 -1.69
C TYR A 545 13.14 13.37 -2.57
N LYS A 546 11.83 13.46 -2.34
CA LYS A 546 10.81 12.82 -3.16
C LYS A 546 10.04 13.91 -3.88
N GLN A 547 10.17 13.97 -5.20
CA GLN A 547 9.48 14.93 -6.03
C GLN A 547 8.34 14.23 -6.79
N PRO A 548 7.07 14.46 -6.41
CA PRO A 548 5.95 14.01 -7.23
C PRO A 548 5.95 14.81 -8.54
N LEU A 549 5.79 14.09 -9.64
CA LEU A 549 5.67 14.61 -10.99
C LEU A 549 4.24 14.34 -11.50
N CYS A 550 3.91 14.79 -12.72
CA CYS A 550 2.60 14.53 -13.30
C CYS A 550 2.39 13.03 -13.59
N ARG A 551 1.13 12.59 -13.77
CA ARG A 551 0.79 11.21 -14.25
C ARG A 551 1.26 10.11 -13.30
N THR A 552 1.09 10.32 -11.99
CA THR A 552 1.54 9.40 -10.93
C THR A 552 3.03 9.05 -11.01
N GLN A 553 3.84 9.90 -11.67
CA GLN A 553 5.29 9.76 -11.75
C GLN A 553 5.94 10.32 -10.49
N GLN A 554 7.09 9.77 -10.12
CA GLN A 554 7.85 10.22 -8.96
C GLN A 554 9.34 10.13 -9.23
N LEU A 555 10.06 11.20 -8.89
CA LEU A 555 11.52 11.21 -8.86
C LEU A 555 11.99 11.16 -7.42
N ASN A 556 12.82 10.17 -7.09
CA ASN A 556 13.43 10.02 -5.77
C ASN A 556 14.93 10.26 -5.89
N LEU A 557 15.44 11.14 -5.03
CA LEU A 557 16.85 11.45 -4.93
C LEU A 557 17.30 11.19 -3.49
N ARG A 558 18.45 10.55 -3.33
CA ARG A 558 19.11 10.38 -2.04
C ARG A 558 20.61 10.55 -2.22
N PHE A 559 21.20 11.42 -1.42
CA PHE A 559 22.63 11.64 -1.37
C PHE A 559 23.07 11.49 0.09
N GLY A 560 24.21 10.86 0.32
CA GLY A 560 24.68 10.66 1.68
C GLY A 560 26.19 10.47 1.72
N GLY A 561 26.75 10.70 2.90
CA GLY A 561 28.15 10.45 3.15
C GLY A 561 28.36 10.14 4.62
N GLY A 562 29.41 9.39 4.90
CA GLY A 562 29.78 9.07 6.26
C GLY A 562 31.27 8.95 6.40
N LEU A 563 31.77 9.17 7.60
CA LEU A 563 33.17 9.09 7.93
C LEU A 563 33.35 8.69 9.38
N TYR A 564 34.46 8.03 9.66
CA TYR A 564 34.89 7.75 11.01
C TYR A 564 36.17 8.53 11.34
N THR A 565 36.12 9.38 12.37
CA THR A 565 37.20 10.31 12.74
C THR A 565 38.23 9.73 13.71
N ALA A 566 37.79 8.93 14.68
CA ALA A 566 38.64 8.33 15.71
C ALA A 566 38.38 6.82 15.80
N LYS A 567 39.46 6.02 15.82
CA LYS A 567 39.42 4.56 15.88
C LYS A 567 40.60 4.01 16.67
N ASP A 568 40.32 3.17 17.67
CA ASP A 568 41.36 2.37 18.35
C ASP A 568 41.61 1.05 17.60
N ASN A 569 40.55 0.34 17.20
CA ASN A 569 40.61 -0.95 16.49
C ASN A 569 39.56 -0.96 15.36
N ASN A 570 39.93 -1.41 14.15
CA ASN A 570 39.08 -1.39 12.93
C ASN A 570 37.99 -2.47 12.89
N PHE A 571 37.60 -3.05 14.03
CA PHE A 571 36.61 -4.12 14.06
C PHE A 571 35.18 -3.59 13.84
N PHE A 572 34.42 -4.26 12.97
CA PHE A 572 32.96 -4.06 12.83
C PHE A 572 32.53 -2.64 12.43
N MET A 573 33.14 -2.04 11.40
CA MET A 573 32.61 -0.78 10.87
C MET A 573 31.28 -1.06 10.17
N ASP A 574 30.27 -0.28 10.53
CA ASP A 574 28.94 -0.36 9.95
C ASP A 574 28.35 1.05 9.85
N PHE A 575 28.05 1.46 8.63
CA PHE A 575 27.47 2.77 8.33
C PHE A 575 25.94 2.62 8.34
N ALA A 576 25.25 3.36 9.21
CA ALA A 576 23.81 3.22 9.41
C ALA A 576 23.01 3.52 8.13
N ASN A 577 23.55 4.34 7.22
CA ASN A 577 22.89 4.62 5.96
C ASN A 577 22.92 3.46 4.95
N PHE A 578 23.76 2.43 5.14
CA PHE A 578 23.80 1.21 4.31
C PHE A 578 23.04 0.07 4.96
N HIS A 579 21.89 0.35 5.58
CA HIS A 579 21.05 -0.67 6.19
C HIS A 579 20.55 -1.66 5.14
N ASP A 580 21.37 -2.67 4.88
CA ASP A 580 21.01 -3.84 4.11
C ASP A 580 20.15 -4.69 5.06
N ASN A 581 18.89 -4.96 4.75
CA ASN A 581 18.06 -5.79 5.62
C ASN A 581 18.08 -7.24 5.11
N ASN A 582 18.47 -8.23 5.92
CA ASN A 582 18.40 -9.64 5.54
C ASN A 582 16.97 -10.18 5.40
N ILE A 583 16.01 -9.43 5.92
CA ILE A 583 14.60 -9.53 5.57
C ILE A 583 14.25 -8.31 4.73
N PRO A 584 14.09 -8.45 3.41
CA PRO A 584 13.56 -7.38 2.56
C PRO A 584 12.29 -6.78 3.20
N GLY A 585 12.26 -5.45 3.37
CA GLY A 585 11.11 -4.78 3.93
C GLY A 585 9.92 -4.87 2.98
N GLY A 586 8.82 -5.44 3.49
CA GLY A 586 7.54 -5.44 2.80
C GLY A 586 6.71 -4.21 3.18
N TRP A 587 6.05 -3.67 2.14
CA TRP A 587 4.94 -2.69 2.05
C TRP A 587 5.23 -1.32 1.43
N ASP A 588 6.49 -0.87 1.33
CA ASP A 588 6.88 0.28 0.50
C ASP A 588 8.22 -0.06 -0.16
N ASP A 589 8.31 0.06 -1.49
CA ASP A 589 9.46 -0.34 -2.33
C ASP A 589 10.84 -0.02 -1.71
N ASP A 590 11.39 -0.99 -0.97
CA ASP A 590 12.74 -0.97 -0.38
C ASP A 590 13.86 -0.93 -1.44
N PHE A 591 13.50 -0.99 -2.73
CA PHE A 591 14.43 -0.82 -3.85
C PHE A 591 14.92 0.63 -3.97
N THR A 592 14.09 1.60 -3.63
CA THR A 592 14.41 3.02 -3.84
C THR A 592 15.38 3.53 -2.79
N GLY A 593 16.48 4.13 -3.24
CA GLY A 593 17.44 4.78 -2.33
C GLY A 593 18.30 3.80 -1.55
N ASN A 594 18.44 2.55 -2.00
CA ASN A 594 19.32 1.52 -1.43
C ASN A 594 20.08 0.79 -2.55
N PHE A 595 21.27 0.28 -2.22
CA PHE A 595 22.01 -0.63 -3.11
C PHE A 595 21.44 -2.03 -3.01
N GLN A 596 21.40 -2.75 -4.14
CA GLN A 596 20.71 -4.03 -4.24
C GLN A 596 21.67 -5.22 -4.35
N LEU A 597 22.86 -5.00 -4.91
CA LEU A 597 23.92 -5.99 -5.13
C LEU A 597 25.20 -5.69 -4.36
N LEU A 598 25.34 -4.48 -3.81
CA LEU A 598 26.50 -4.05 -3.05
C LEU A 598 26.80 -5.01 -1.90
N ASN A 599 28.00 -5.58 -1.92
CA ASN A 599 28.50 -6.41 -0.85
C ASN A 599 28.89 -5.54 0.35
N SER A 600 28.44 -5.90 1.55
CA SER A 600 28.74 -5.16 2.77
C SER A 600 30.22 -5.03 3.08
N ARG A 601 31.04 -6.01 2.66
CA ARG A 601 32.51 -5.96 2.82
C ARG A 601 33.13 -4.72 2.17
N LEU A 602 32.61 -4.27 1.03
CA LEU A 602 33.17 -3.13 0.28
C LEU A 602 33.11 -1.82 1.11
N TYR A 603 32.01 -1.57 1.81
CA TYR A 603 31.86 -0.35 2.60
C TYR A 603 32.26 -0.52 4.07
N ASN A 604 32.17 -1.74 4.64
CA ASN A 604 32.58 -2.02 6.03
C ASN A 604 34.10 -1.91 6.25
N GLU A 605 34.91 -1.93 5.19
CA GLU A 605 36.36 -1.76 5.29
C GLU A 605 36.80 -0.29 5.08
N SER A 606 35.87 0.56 4.69
CA SER A 606 36.16 1.94 4.31
C SER A 606 36.10 2.92 5.48
N LYS A 607 37.02 3.89 5.51
CA LYS A 607 36.98 4.97 6.51
C LYS A 607 35.89 6.00 6.24
N TYR A 608 35.54 6.21 4.98
CA TYR A 608 34.50 7.14 4.56
C TYR A 608 33.73 6.59 3.36
N TYR A 609 32.57 7.15 3.09
CA TYR A 609 31.87 6.88 1.85
C TYR A 609 31.14 8.13 1.37
N LEU A 610 30.88 8.15 0.06
CA LEU A 610 29.96 9.07 -0.60
C LEU A 610 29.03 8.24 -1.49
N ARG A 611 27.72 8.45 -1.36
CA ARG A 611 26.71 7.75 -2.15
C ARG A 611 25.74 8.70 -2.82
N GLY A 612 25.25 8.27 -3.97
CA GLY A 612 24.14 8.92 -4.69
C GLY A 612 23.19 7.86 -5.21
N ASN A 613 21.89 8.08 -5.06
CA ASN A 613 20.85 7.21 -5.58
C ASN A 613 19.76 8.06 -6.22
N VAL A 614 19.39 7.66 -7.43
CA VAL A 614 18.31 8.23 -8.20
C VAL A 614 17.37 7.10 -8.57
N SER A 615 16.08 7.25 -8.29
CA SER A 615 15.06 6.39 -8.88
C SER A 615 13.96 7.21 -9.53
N PHE A 616 13.51 6.75 -10.69
CA PHE A 616 12.41 7.34 -11.42
C PHE A 616 11.31 6.31 -11.59
N GLU A 617 10.12 6.64 -11.11
CA GLU A 617 8.92 5.81 -11.14
C GLU A 617 7.89 6.41 -12.10
N THR A 618 7.29 5.56 -12.92
CA THR A 618 6.25 5.95 -13.87
C THR A 618 5.27 4.80 -14.08
N PRO A 619 3.97 5.07 -14.29
CA PRO A 619 2.99 4.02 -14.54
C PRO A 619 3.30 3.23 -15.81
N LEU A 620 3.75 3.91 -16.86
CA LEU A 620 4.04 3.30 -18.17
C LEU A 620 5.34 3.88 -18.74
N MET A 621 6.26 3.02 -19.17
CA MET A 621 7.49 3.36 -19.88
C MET A 621 7.78 2.37 -21.01
N ALA A 622 8.68 1.41 -20.81
CA ALA A 622 9.17 0.48 -21.82
C ALA A 622 8.44 -0.86 -21.76
N GLY A 623 8.10 -1.35 -20.57
CA GLY A 623 7.35 -2.57 -20.32
C GLY A 623 5.96 -2.54 -20.94
N TYR A 624 5.32 -1.36 -20.97
CA TYR A 624 4.06 -1.13 -21.71
C TYR A 624 4.13 -1.52 -23.20
N LEU A 625 5.32 -1.49 -23.81
CA LEU A 625 5.50 -1.83 -25.22
C LEU A 625 5.47 -3.34 -25.47
N VAL A 626 5.61 -4.17 -24.44
CA VAL A 626 5.64 -5.63 -24.57
C VAL A 626 4.20 -6.17 -24.65
N PRO A 627 3.74 -6.78 -25.77
CA PRO A 627 2.32 -7.07 -26.00
C PRO A 627 1.65 -8.00 -24.98
N ILE A 628 2.41 -8.92 -24.36
CA ILE A 628 1.87 -9.92 -23.43
C ILE A 628 1.99 -9.44 -21.98
N VAL A 629 3.18 -8.99 -21.59
CA VAL A 629 3.49 -8.60 -20.21
C VAL A 629 3.00 -7.18 -19.91
N GLY A 630 3.14 -6.26 -20.88
CA GLY A 630 2.82 -4.84 -20.75
C GLY A 630 1.35 -4.55 -20.47
N ARG A 631 0.45 -5.53 -20.63
CA ARG A 631 -0.94 -5.40 -20.17
C ARG A 631 -1.06 -5.29 -18.65
N TYR A 632 -0.22 -6.02 -17.91
CA TYR A 632 -0.34 -6.22 -16.47
C TYR A 632 0.67 -5.41 -15.65
N VAL A 633 1.59 -4.71 -16.32
CA VAL A 633 2.54 -3.79 -15.69
C VAL A 633 1.77 -2.57 -15.20
N GLU A 634 1.81 -2.29 -13.90
CA GLU A 634 1.17 -1.13 -13.28
C GLU A 634 2.17 -0.02 -12.96
N ARG A 635 3.44 -0.36 -12.69
CA ARG A 635 4.48 0.62 -12.44
C ARG A 635 5.79 0.12 -13.00
N GLU A 636 6.59 1.04 -13.53
CA GLU A 636 7.94 0.80 -14.02
C GLU A 636 8.90 1.75 -13.32
N ARG A 637 10.11 1.26 -13.02
CA ARG A 637 11.12 1.99 -12.27
C ARG A 637 12.49 1.81 -12.88
N VAL A 638 13.25 2.89 -12.89
CA VAL A 638 14.68 2.89 -13.25
C VAL A 638 15.46 3.33 -12.02
N TYR A 639 16.55 2.61 -11.73
CA TYR A 639 17.42 2.86 -10.59
C TYR A 639 18.83 3.14 -11.08
N VAL A 640 19.43 4.18 -10.53
CA VAL A 640 20.85 4.49 -10.71
C VAL A 640 21.43 4.78 -9.34
N SER A 641 22.44 4.01 -8.95
CA SER A 641 23.13 4.16 -7.67
C SER A 641 24.62 4.24 -7.91
N SER A 642 25.32 5.08 -7.16
CA SER A 642 26.77 5.24 -7.22
C SER A 642 27.36 5.34 -5.82
N LEU A 643 28.48 4.66 -5.60
CA LEU A 643 29.21 4.64 -4.33
C LEU A 643 30.69 4.90 -4.57
N SER A 644 31.26 5.81 -3.79
CA SER A 644 32.69 6.04 -3.66
C SER A 644 33.09 5.75 -2.21
N ILE A 645 34.17 5.00 -2.04
CA ILE A 645 34.70 4.53 -0.75
C ILE A 645 36.23 4.69 -0.75
N ASP A 646 36.84 4.61 0.43
CA ASP A 646 38.29 4.76 0.63
C ASP A 646 39.05 3.65 -0.12
N ASN A 647 40.18 4.02 -0.73
CA ASN A 647 41.08 3.12 -1.47
C ASN A 647 40.46 2.23 -2.56
N THR A 648 39.25 2.55 -3.06
CA THR A 648 38.54 1.74 -4.08
C THR A 648 37.98 2.60 -5.22
N ARG A 649 37.86 1.99 -6.40
CA ARG A 649 37.36 2.62 -7.64
C ARG A 649 35.83 2.74 -7.61
N LEU A 650 35.26 3.74 -8.26
CA LEU A 650 33.81 4.04 -8.29
C LEU A 650 32.96 2.78 -8.52
N TYR A 651 32.04 2.50 -7.59
CA TYR A 651 31.03 1.46 -7.73
C TYR A 651 29.72 2.07 -8.24
N SER A 652 29.01 1.38 -9.13
CA SER A 652 27.73 1.83 -9.68
C SER A 652 26.77 0.67 -9.89
N GLU A 653 25.48 0.88 -9.63
CA GLU A 653 24.42 -0.06 -9.95
C GLU A 653 23.38 0.58 -10.86
N LEU A 654 22.98 -0.16 -11.89
CA LEU A 654 21.85 0.16 -12.75
C LEU A 654 20.77 -0.89 -12.56
N GLY A 655 19.55 -0.44 -12.34
CA GLY A 655 18.40 -1.30 -12.14
C GLY A 655 17.21 -0.93 -13.00
N TYR A 656 16.45 -1.94 -13.40
CA TYR A 656 15.12 -1.78 -13.98
C TYR A 656 14.15 -2.69 -13.23
N GLY A 657 13.06 -2.10 -12.75
CA GLY A 657 12.01 -2.82 -12.04
C GLY A 657 10.65 -2.56 -12.62
N PHE A 658 9.75 -3.52 -12.45
CA PHE A 658 8.35 -3.35 -12.74
C PHE A 658 7.51 -4.00 -11.66
N THR A 659 6.35 -3.41 -11.41
CA THR A 659 5.32 -3.94 -10.52
C THR A 659 4.12 -4.35 -11.34
N CYS A 660 3.62 -5.54 -11.07
CA CYS A 660 2.34 -6.03 -11.53
C CYS A 660 1.48 -6.43 -10.32
N ARG A 661 0.25 -6.83 -10.58
CA ARG A 661 -0.73 -7.21 -9.54
C ARG A 661 -0.26 -8.30 -8.57
N ILE A 662 0.58 -9.21 -9.04
CA ILE A 662 0.96 -10.41 -8.27
C ILE A 662 2.30 -10.19 -7.56
N PHE A 663 3.20 -9.44 -8.19
CA PHE A 663 4.56 -9.24 -7.70
C PHE A 663 5.21 -7.97 -8.24
N SER A 664 6.22 -7.52 -7.52
CA SER A 664 7.21 -6.55 -7.96
C SER A 664 8.53 -7.28 -8.22
N MET A 665 9.17 -7.00 -9.35
CA MET A 665 10.47 -7.57 -9.71
C MET A 665 11.43 -6.49 -10.15
N GLY A 666 12.66 -6.56 -9.68
CA GLY A 666 13.77 -5.71 -10.10
C GLY A 666 14.96 -6.53 -10.57
N ILE A 667 15.54 -6.14 -11.70
CA ILE A 667 16.81 -6.66 -12.21
C ILE A 667 17.85 -5.56 -12.05
N PHE A 668 18.97 -5.91 -11.46
CA PHE A 668 20.07 -4.99 -11.15
C PHE A 668 21.37 -5.52 -11.75
N THR A 669 22.22 -4.61 -12.18
CA THR A 669 23.56 -4.88 -12.70
C THR A 669 24.54 -3.96 -11.99
N SER A 670 25.66 -4.50 -11.54
CA SER A 670 26.69 -3.76 -10.81
C SER A 670 27.96 -3.61 -11.64
N PHE A 671 28.62 -2.47 -11.46
CA PHE A 671 29.84 -2.10 -12.14
C PHE A 671 30.85 -1.58 -11.11
N LEU A 672 32.08 -2.07 -11.20
CA LEU A 672 33.21 -1.55 -10.43
C LEU A 672 34.21 -0.95 -11.41
N ASN A 673 34.50 0.35 -11.29
CA ASN A 673 35.36 1.07 -12.23
C ASN A 673 34.96 0.93 -13.69
N TYR A 674 33.66 1.04 -13.99
CA TYR A 674 33.09 0.84 -15.34
C TYR A 674 33.20 -0.59 -15.90
N GLN A 675 33.74 -1.54 -15.14
CA GLN A 675 33.75 -2.96 -15.52
C GLN A 675 32.57 -3.67 -14.88
N TYR A 676 31.90 -4.52 -15.65
CA TYR A 676 30.81 -5.35 -15.17
C TYR A 676 31.30 -6.28 -14.04
N GLN A 677 30.53 -6.36 -12.94
CA GLN A 677 30.85 -7.21 -11.81
C GLN A 677 29.82 -8.33 -11.65
N ASP A 678 28.54 -7.99 -11.46
CA ASP A 678 27.49 -8.96 -11.15
C ASP A 678 26.11 -8.49 -11.67
N MET A 679 25.18 -9.44 -11.75
CA MET A 679 23.78 -9.19 -12.06
C MET A 679 22.92 -10.00 -11.10
N GLY A 680 21.89 -9.35 -10.55
CA GLY A 680 20.96 -10.03 -9.65
C GLY A 680 19.53 -9.55 -9.77
N CYS A 681 18.61 -10.38 -9.26
CA CYS A 681 17.20 -10.06 -9.22
C CYS A 681 16.64 -10.05 -7.80
N LYS A 682 15.63 -9.21 -7.59
CA LYS A 682 14.80 -9.18 -6.39
C LYS A 682 13.33 -9.32 -6.78
N PHE A 683 12.58 -10.00 -5.92
CA PHE A 683 11.19 -10.34 -6.14
C PHE A 683 10.41 -10.22 -4.83
N THR A 684 9.29 -9.52 -4.86
CA THR A 684 8.35 -9.39 -3.73
C THR A 684 6.93 -9.65 -4.21
N PHE A 685 6.12 -10.34 -3.41
CA PHE A 685 4.71 -10.55 -3.74
C PHE A 685 3.90 -9.29 -3.39
N GLU A 686 2.98 -8.91 -4.28
CA GLU A 686 2.11 -7.71 -4.17
C GLU A 686 0.62 -8.08 -4.06
N LEU A 687 0.32 -9.38 -4.05
CA LEU A 687 -1.05 -9.87 -4.12
C LEU A 687 -1.87 -9.36 -2.92
N PHE A 688 -3.04 -8.77 -3.20
CA PHE A 688 -3.98 -8.23 -2.20
C PHE A 688 -3.50 -7.02 -1.40
N ASN A 689 -2.48 -6.29 -1.86
CA ASN A 689 -2.02 -5.06 -1.18
C ASN A 689 -3.16 -4.03 -1.02
N ARG A 690 -4.18 -4.12 -1.89
CA ARG A 690 -5.35 -3.23 -1.90
C ARG A 690 -6.62 -3.81 -1.26
N TRP A 691 -6.60 -5.04 -0.72
CA TRP A 691 -7.78 -5.80 -0.26
C TRP A 691 -7.93 -5.92 1.26
#